data_AF-A0AAV1LTV9-F1
#
_entry.id   AF-A0AAV1LTV9-F1
#
_cell.length_a   1.000
_cell.length_b   1.000
_cell.length_c   1.000
_cell.angle_alpha   90.00
_cell.angle_beta   90.00
_cell.angle_gamma   90.00
#
_symmetry.space_group_name_H-M   'P 1'
#
loop_
_entity.id
_entity.type
_entity.pdbx_description
1 polymer ?
#
loop_
_entity_poly.entity_id
_entity_poly.type
_entity_poly.pdbx_seq_one_letter_code
_entity_poly.pdbx_strand_id
1 'polypeptide(L)'
;MNRVYESGAAKKRKAKEEQKKIDKLPKITGFLKQDDITKEAALRSTSEKIESYSTDIALWGEINEKLRLYWLQKNPGLCSNKDKDFSKSARIYQEGDKQKVRTLNKSLFQLKLQNNEIVEREWLSYSPSTGRIYCFVCRLFSSEKDQFTFYGFNDWKHPERITEHEQSKAHKQTLTIYSKRRRETGSLENALTIQQKNEKNYWIQVLRRITDTIKFLASRGLAFRGENERFGSSQNGNYLGILELLSEYDPFLKEHINTYGNKGHGVTSYLSANICEEFIGLMGEKVLACIISELKKAKYYSFSVDSTPDITHLDQLTFTVRYVTDQGPIERFLMFVPIEGHNAEYLTEVVVKFFKDNDIDINDCRGQSYDNASNMSGRYSGLQTRIREINKYADYIPCAGHSLNLVGVKAAECVNAVVKYFYIVQNLYTFLSGSTYRWQKLLSYLGTKKKVVKSLSATRWSARADAIIALFTGHTDITKALDDLSKDDTQSNETRLEAKTILKQITKFENVFITVVWHEILTRINDTSKNLQKENMDLYIACSLLNSLELYLLDIRDKFDEFLEKAKSFTDICESESTSEPRNRRRSVKLTRFEGESEHTQFTGDEKLKIEIFYPIIDSLCSNLKTRKTTYETVNDNFKFFTALPNMTYEGIKECCEKLARKYDQDISAENLISECLHSDIKFKTLSS
;
A
#
# COMPACT_ATOMS: atom_id res chain seq x y z
N MET A 1 9.07 14.14 38.95
CA MET A 1 7.82 14.16 39.74
C MET A 1 6.92 13.03 39.27
N ASN A 2 6.29 12.36 40.24
CA ASN A 2 5.80 10.97 40.22
C ASN A 2 4.90 10.58 39.02
N ARG A 3 5.34 9.56 38.24
CA ARG A 3 4.48 8.77 37.34
C ARG A 3 3.81 7.67 38.16
N VAL A 4 2.50 7.75 38.35
CA VAL A 4 1.70 6.63 38.86
C VAL A 4 1.47 5.67 37.69
N TYR A 5 2.06 4.48 37.76
CA TYR A 5 1.83 3.39 36.81
C TYR A 5 0.48 2.74 37.11
N GLU A 6 -0.51 2.90 36.23
CA GLU A 6 -1.69 2.03 36.23
C GLU A 6 -1.29 0.62 35.75
N SER A 7 -1.66 -0.39 36.53
CA SER A 7 -1.33 -1.80 36.26
C SER A 7 -1.94 -2.30 34.94
N GLY A 8 -1.19 -3.12 34.20
CA GLY A 8 -1.59 -3.68 32.90
C GLY A 8 -2.90 -4.50 32.91
N ALA A 9 -3.35 -4.95 34.08
CA ALA A 9 -4.63 -5.62 34.25
C ALA A 9 -5.83 -4.68 34.05
N ALA A 10 -5.71 -3.40 34.44
CA ALA A 10 -6.77 -2.40 34.28
C ALA A 10 -6.94 -2.00 32.81
N LYS A 11 -5.84 -1.91 32.05
CA LYS A 11 -5.86 -1.66 30.58
C LYS A 11 -6.49 -2.81 29.80
N LYS A 12 -6.17 -4.07 30.16
CA LYS A 12 -6.80 -5.27 29.54
C LYS A 12 -8.31 -5.33 29.79
N ARG A 13 -8.79 -4.87 30.96
CA ARG A 13 -10.23 -4.86 31.29
C ARG A 13 -10.99 -3.80 30.49
N LYS A 14 -10.43 -2.59 30.35
CA LYS A 14 -11.02 -1.51 29.51
C LYS A 14 -11.10 -1.90 28.03
N ALA A 15 -10.05 -2.47 27.46
CA ALA A 15 -10.04 -2.90 26.06
C ALA A 15 -11.10 -3.99 25.77
N LYS A 16 -11.33 -4.91 26.72
CA LYS A 16 -12.35 -5.96 26.58
C LYS A 16 -13.79 -5.43 26.69
N GLU A 17 -14.00 -4.34 27.43
CA GLU A 17 -15.31 -3.66 27.54
C GLU A 17 -15.60 -2.77 26.33
N GLU A 18 -14.58 -2.18 25.71
CA GLU A 18 -14.73 -1.40 24.46
C GLU A 18 -15.01 -2.30 23.26
N GLN A 19 -14.35 -3.45 23.13
CA GLN A 19 -14.63 -4.42 22.06
C GLN A 19 -16.07 -4.97 22.13
N LYS A 20 -16.56 -5.27 23.35
CA LYS A 20 -17.95 -5.70 23.57
C LYS A 20 -19.01 -4.63 23.24
N LYS A 21 -18.63 -3.35 23.18
CA LYS A 21 -19.51 -2.25 22.75
C LYS A 21 -19.53 -2.10 21.24
N ILE A 22 -18.40 -2.39 20.56
CA ILE A 22 -18.27 -2.36 19.10
C ILE A 22 -19.08 -3.50 18.46
N ASP A 23 -19.04 -4.70 19.04
CA ASP A 23 -19.78 -5.87 18.53
C ASP A 23 -21.32 -5.76 18.64
N LYS A 24 -21.85 -4.74 19.32
CA LYS A 24 -23.29 -4.53 19.55
C LYS A 24 -23.92 -3.46 18.65
N LEU A 25 -23.16 -2.82 17.76
CA LEU A 25 -23.68 -1.80 16.86
C LEU A 25 -24.33 -2.42 15.60
N PRO A 26 -25.52 -1.95 15.17
CA PRO A 26 -26.20 -2.50 13.99
C PRO A 26 -25.41 -2.18 12.70
N LYS A 27 -25.09 -3.23 11.93
CA LYS A 27 -24.43 -3.12 10.62
C LYS A 27 -25.38 -2.49 9.60
N ILE A 28 -24.97 -1.37 8.99
CA ILE A 28 -25.69 -0.75 7.89
C ILE A 28 -25.33 -1.50 6.61
N THR A 29 -26.02 -2.60 6.34
CA THR A 29 -26.04 -3.23 5.01
C THR A 29 -27.43 -3.07 4.43
N GLY A 30 -27.59 -2.08 3.56
CA GLY A 30 -28.82 -1.91 2.81
C GLY A 30 -28.70 -0.76 1.82
N PHE A 31 -28.80 -1.12 0.54
CA PHE A 31 -29.01 -0.26 -0.63
C PHE A 31 -27.77 0.42 -1.21
N LEU A 32 -27.33 -0.09 -2.35
CA LEU A 32 -27.17 0.66 -3.61
C LEU A 32 -26.96 -0.36 -4.74
N LYS A 33 -27.86 -0.40 -5.73
CA LYS A 33 -27.69 -1.17 -6.97
C LYS A 33 -26.86 -0.33 -7.96
N GLN A 34 -26.02 -1.01 -8.74
CA GLN A 34 -25.02 -0.43 -9.64
C GLN A 34 -25.60 0.47 -10.76
N ASP A 35 -26.89 0.38 -11.05
CA ASP A 35 -27.54 0.99 -12.22
C ASP A 35 -27.83 2.50 -12.09
N ASP A 36 -27.72 3.07 -10.88
CA ASP A 36 -28.00 4.50 -10.65
C ASP A 36 -26.80 5.43 -10.96
N ILE A 37 -25.59 4.87 -11.06
CA ILE A 37 -24.35 5.65 -11.23
C ILE A 37 -24.17 6.10 -12.69
N THR A 38 -24.68 5.35 -13.66
CA THR A 38 -24.57 5.65 -15.09
C THR A 38 -25.59 6.67 -15.60
N LYS A 39 -26.72 6.88 -14.89
CA LYS A 39 -27.70 7.92 -15.24
C LYS A 39 -27.35 9.31 -14.69
N GLU A 40 -26.64 9.40 -13.56
CA GLU A 40 -26.23 10.70 -12.99
C GLU A 40 -25.01 11.34 -13.67
N ALA A 41 -24.20 10.55 -14.39
CA ALA A 41 -23.06 11.08 -15.16
C ALA A 41 -23.49 11.89 -16.40
N ALA A 42 -24.68 11.62 -16.95
CA ALA A 42 -25.22 12.35 -18.10
C ALA A 42 -25.85 13.72 -17.76
N LEU A 43 -26.01 14.04 -16.47
CA LEU A 43 -26.68 15.29 -16.02
C LEU A 43 -25.73 16.33 -15.40
N ARG A 44 -24.41 16.12 -15.46
CA ARG A 44 -23.39 16.97 -14.81
C ARG A 44 -22.61 17.88 -15.76
N SER A 45 -23.25 18.38 -16.82
CA SER A 45 -22.61 19.34 -17.74
C SER A 45 -23.46 20.56 -18.02
N THR A 46 -24.05 21.22 -17.01
CA THR A 46 -24.50 22.60 -17.17
C THR A 46 -24.58 23.31 -15.82
N SER A 47 -23.62 24.20 -15.55
CA SER A 47 -23.84 25.34 -14.67
C SER A 47 -24.89 26.26 -15.31
N GLU A 48 -26.17 26.04 -15.03
CA GLU A 48 -27.25 26.84 -15.61
C GLU A 48 -27.37 28.18 -14.86
N LYS A 49 -27.00 29.27 -15.55
CA LYS A 49 -27.58 30.59 -15.32
C LYS A 49 -29.09 30.42 -15.19
N ILE A 50 -29.72 31.11 -14.22
CA ILE A 50 -31.18 31.17 -14.10
C ILE A 50 -31.73 31.70 -15.43
N GLU A 51 -32.27 30.82 -16.28
CA GLU A 51 -32.93 31.21 -17.52
C GLU A 51 -34.20 32.00 -17.16
N SER A 52 -34.16 33.31 -17.37
CA SER A 52 -35.37 34.13 -17.27
C SER A 52 -36.17 33.99 -18.56
N TYR A 53 -37.27 33.23 -18.53
CA TYR A 53 -38.19 33.17 -19.66
C TYR A 53 -38.98 34.48 -19.79
N SER A 54 -39.26 34.90 -21.03
CA SER A 54 -40.00 36.15 -21.32
C SER A 54 -41.40 36.16 -20.69
N THR A 55 -41.88 37.33 -20.24
CA THR A 55 -43.26 37.50 -19.75
C THR A 55 -44.29 37.68 -20.86
N ASP A 56 -43.85 37.74 -22.13
CA ASP A 56 -44.73 37.73 -23.30
C ASP A 56 -44.93 36.30 -23.80
N ILE A 57 -46.17 35.80 -23.66
CA ILE A 57 -46.54 34.42 -24.00
C ILE A 57 -46.28 34.07 -25.47
N ALA A 58 -46.41 35.03 -26.39
CA ALA A 58 -46.19 34.75 -27.81
C ALA A 58 -44.71 34.48 -28.15
N LEU A 59 -43.78 34.85 -27.27
CA LEU A 59 -42.35 34.62 -27.43
C LEU A 59 -41.90 33.29 -26.84
N TRP A 60 -42.80 32.54 -26.20
CA TRP A 60 -42.52 31.16 -25.79
C TRP A 60 -42.55 30.31 -27.05
N GLY A 61 -41.38 29.91 -27.55
CA GLY A 61 -41.23 29.05 -28.73
C GLY A 61 -41.87 27.67 -28.53
N GLU A 62 -41.13 26.60 -28.77
CA GLU A 62 -41.62 25.26 -28.46
C GLU A 62 -41.68 25.03 -26.95
N ILE A 63 -42.81 24.53 -26.45
CA ILE A 63 -43.03 24.30 -25.02
C ILE A 63 -42.33 23.00 -24.60
N ASN A 64 -41.23 23.12 -23.89
CA ASN A 64 -40.49 22.00 -23.29
C ASN A 64 -40.83 21.81 -21.79
N GLU A 65 -40.42 20.68 -21.21
CA GLU A 65 -40.73 20.37 -19.80
C GLU A 65 -40.07 21.35 -18.81
N LYS A 66 -38.89 21.90 -19.16
CA LYS A 66 -38.20 22.93 -18.35
C LYS A 66 -39.06 24.20 -18.22
N LEU A 67 -39.62 24.70 -19.32
CA LEU A 67 -40.49 25.87 -19.36
C LEU A 67 -41.81 25.64 -18.63
N ARG A 68 -42.38 24.42 -18.70
CA ARG A 68 -43.55 24.04 -17.90
C ARG A 68 -43.25 24.07 -16.40
N LEU A 69 -42.14 23.48 -15.97
CA LEU A 69 -41.74 23.47 -14.55
C LEU A 69 -41.46 24.88 -14.03
N TYR A 70 -40.82 25.73 -14.84
CA TYR A 70 -40.58 27.14 -14.50
C TYR A 70 -41.90 27.89 -14.24
N TRP A 71 -42.85 27.83 -15.17
CA TRP A 71 -44.13 28.54 -15.04
C TRP A 71 -45.12 27.90 -14.05
N LEU A 72 -44.93 26.62 -13.69
CA LEU A 72 -45.65 25.98 -12.59
C LEU A 72 -45.24 26.54 -11.21
N GLN A 73 -43.98 26.98 -11.07
CA GLN A 73 -43.45 27.57 -9.83
C GLN A 73 -43.72 29.08 -9.70
N LYS A 74 -44.15 29.76 -10.78
CA LYS A 74 -44.39 31.21 -10.83
C LYS A 74 -45.89 31.53 -10.90
N ASN A 75 -46.26 32.75 -10.50
CA ASN A 75 -47.64 33.21 -10.55
C ASN A 75 -48.06 33.53 -12.01
N PRO A 76 -49.18 32.98 -12.53
CA PRO A 76 -49.72 33.31 -13.86
C PRO A 76 -49.90 34.82 -14.11
N GLY A 77 -50.15 35.60 -13.06
CA GLY A 77 -50.28 37.06 -13.16
C GLY A 77 -49.06 37.78 -13.75
N LEU A 78 -47.85 37.21 -13.61
CA LEU A 78 -46.61 37.79 -14.14
C LEU A 78 -46.56 37.83 -15.68
N CYS A 79 -47.33 36.99 -16.36
CA CYS A 79 -47.40 36.93 -17.82
C CYS A 79 -48.76 37.36 -18.40
N SER A 80 -49.71 37.79 -17.54
CA SER A 80 -51.05 38.20 -17.96
C SER A 80 -51.04 39.50 -18.77
N ASN A 81 -50.11 40.42 -18.49
CA ASN A 81 -49.94 41.71 -19.20
C ASN A 81 -51.24 42.55 -19.32
N LYS A 82 -52.21 42.35 -18.42
CA LYS A 82 -53.55 42.98 -18.41
C LYS A 82 -53.55 44.50 -18.20
N ASP A 83 -52.43 45.07 -17.73
CA ASP A 83 -52.25 46.50 -17.48
C ASP A 83 -51.34 47.18 -18.52
N LYS A 84 -50.93 46.47 -19.58
CA LYS A 84 -50.11 47.03 -20.67
C LYS A 84 -50.96 47.74 -21.72
N ASP A 85 -50.31 48.57 -22.52
CA ASP A 85 -50.97 49.29 -23.62
C ASP A 85 -51.57 48.34 -24.68
N PHE A 86 -52.87 48.49 -24.92
CA PHE A 86 -53.65 47.71 -25.87
C PHE A 86 -53.68 48.32 -27.29
N SER A 87 -52.95 49.39 -27.56
CA SER A 87 -52.92 50.04 -28.88
C SER A 87 -52.61 49.07 -30.03
N LYS A 88 -51.74 48.08 -29.82
CA LYS A 88 -51.39 47.04 -30.82
C LYS A 88 -52.49 46.00 -31.07
N SER A 89 -53.53 45.98 -30.23
CA SER A 89 -54.69 45.11 -30.42
C SER A 89 -55.71 45.64 -31.42
N ALA A 90 -55.59 46.90 -31.88
CA ALA A 90 -56.57 47.52 -32.79
C ALA A 90 -56.77 46.71 -34.08
N ARG A 91 -58.03 46.45 -34.44
CA ARG A 91 -58.43 45.78 -35.69
C ARG A 91 -59.57 46.56 -36.35
N ILE A 92 -59.54 46.64 -37.68
CA ILE A 92 -60.55 47.32 -38.49
C ILE A 92 -61.58 46.30 -38.93
N TYR A 93 -62.85 46.58 -38.64
CA TYR A 93 -63.98 45.75 -39.05
C TYR A 93 -64.88 46.52 -40.00
N GLN A 94 -65.36 45.85 -41.06
CA GLN A 94 -66.38 46.38 -41.97
C GLN A 94 -67.75 46.08 -41.39
N GLU A 95 -68.57 47.10 -41.16
CA GLU A 95 -69.93 46.99 -40.62
C GLU A 95 -70.86 47.84 -41.51
N GLY A 96 -71.29 47.28 -42.64
CA GLY A 96 -71.91 48.02 -43.74
C GLY A 96 -70.89 48.88 -44.50
N ASP A 97 -71.26 50.11 -44.87
CA ASP A 97 -70.37 51.09 -45.55
C ASP A 97 -69.39 51.82 -44.61
N LYS A 98 -69.34 51.46 -43.32
CA LYS A 98 -68.49 52.11 -42.31
C LYS A 98 -67.42 51.17 -41.76
N GLN A 99 -66.18 51.67 -41.72
CA GLN A 99 -65.08 51.01 -41.02
C GLN A 99 -65.11 51.37 -39.53
N LYS A 100 -65.16 50.36 -38.66
CA LYS A 100 -65.10 50.53 -37.20
C LYS A 100 -63.86 49.85 -36.64
N VAL A 101 -63.03 50.61 -35.95
CA VAL A 101 -61.87 50.06 -35.23
C VAL A 101 -62.33 49.54 -33.88
N ARG A 102 -62.03 48.27 -33.55
CA ARG A 102 -62.23 47.72 -32.21
C ARG A 102 -60.87 47.33 -31.62
N THR A 103 -60.70 47.55 -30.32
CA THR A 103 -59.50 47.22 -29.54
C THR A 103 -59.87 46.31 -28.37
N LEU A 104 -58.88 45.61 -27.83
CA LEU A 104 -59.01 44.84 -26.61
C LEU A 104 -59.41 45.75 -25.44
N ASN A 105 -60.48 45.39 -24.73
CA ASN A 105 -60.92 46.09 -23.53
C ASN A 105 -60.52 45.29 -22.28
N LYS A 106 -60.10 46.01 -21.23
CA LYS A 106 -59.74 45.42 -19.94
C LYS A 106 -60.87 44.61 -19.30
N SER A 107 -62.13 44.97 -19.58
CA SER A 107 -63.31 44.22 -19.12
C SER A 107 -63.34 42.76 -19.60
N LEU A 108 -62.64 42.40 -20.68
CA LEU A 108 -62.56 41.00 -21.16
C LEU A 108 -61.72 40.10 -20.24
N PHE A 109 -60.85 40.67 -19.39
CA PHE A 109 -60.14 39.93 -18.34
C PHE A 109 -61.00 39.70 -17.09
N GLN A 110 -62.23 40.21 -17.06
CA GLN A 110 -63.13 40.14 -15.92
C GLN A 110 -64.40 39.36 -16.31
N LEU A 111 -64.83 38.46 -15.43
CA LEU A 111 -66.08 37.73 -15.52
C LEU A 111 -67.02 38.25 -14.43
N LYS A 112 -68.21 38.72 -14.83
CA LYS A 112 -69.27 39.08 -13.88
C LYS A 112 -70.16 37.86 -13.63
N LEU A 113 -70.19 37.39 -12.39
CA LEU A 113 -70.98 36.26 -11.95
C LEU A 113 -72.46 36.64 -11.74
N GLN A 114 -73.33 35.64 -11.63
CA GLN A 114 -74.77 35.83 -11.42
C GLN A 114 -75.10 36.56 -10.11
N ASN A 115 -74.22 36.46 -9.11
CA ASN A 115 -74.29 37.18 -7.83
C ASN A 115 -73.71 38.61 -7.90
N ASN A 116 -73.44 39.14 -9.10
CA ASN A 116 -72.78 40.42 -9.37
C ASN A 116 -71.32 40.53 -8.94
N GLU A 117 -70.68 39.46 -8.44
CA GLU A 117 -69.24 39.47 -8.15
C GLU A 117 -68.42 39.50 -9.45
N ILE A 118 -67.30 40.20 -9.42
CA ILE A 118 -66.37 40.30 -10.55
C ILE A 118 -65.14 39.45 -10.22
N VAL A 119 -64.91 38.40 -11.01
CA VAL A 119 -63.75 37.51 -10.90
C VAL A 119 -62.81 37.75 -12.07
N GLU A 120 -61.52 37.83 -11.81
CA GLU A 120 -60.52 37.97 -12.88
C GLU A 120 -60.20 36.63 -13.54
N ARG A 121 -60.09 36.64 -14.87
CA ARG A 121 -59.62 35.50 -15.66
C ARG A 121 -58.10 35.39 -15.58
N GLU A 122 -57.60 34.74 -14.54
CA GLU A 122 -56.15 34.53 -14.33
C GLU A 122 -55.46 33.70 -15.43
N TRP A 123 -56.25 32.90 -16.18
CA TRP A 123 -55.75 32.08 -17.28
C TRP A 123 -55.55 32.88 -18.59
N LEU A 124 -56.02 34.12 -18.67
CA LEU A 124 -56.02 34.93 -19.88
C LEU A 124 -54.82 35.90 -19.88
N SER A 125 -54.05 35.90 -20.96
CA SER A 125 -52.81 36.66 -21.06
C SER A 125 -52.67 37.40 -22.39
N TYR A 126 -52.42 38.70 -22.32
CA TYR A 126 -52.15 39.54 -23.48
C TYR A 126 -50.69 39.47 -23.92
N SER A 127 -50.47 39.46 -25.23
CA SER A 127 -49.13 39.56 -25.84
C SER A 127 -48.92 40.94 -26.46
N PRO A 128 -48.07 41.81 -25.87
CA PRO A 128 -47.73 43.11 -26.45
C PRO A 128 -46.97 43.03 -27.78
N SER A 129 -46.25 41.94 -28.05
CA SER A 129 -45.54 41.75 -29.33
C SER A 129 -46.52 41.49 -30.48
N THR A 130 -47.54 40.66 -30.26
CA THR A 130 -48.47 40.23 -31.33
C THR A 130 -49.82 40.97 -31.32
N GLY A 131 -50.15 41.66 -30.23
CA GLY A 131 -51.45 42.33 -30.07
C GLY A 131 -52.62 41.34 -30.00
N ARG A 132 -52.39 40.12 -29.51
CA ARG A 132 -53.35 39.01 -29.40
C ARG A 132 -53.39 38.49 -27.96
N ILE A 133 -54.41 37.69 -27.63
CA ILE A 133 -54.56 37.08 -26.30
C ILE A 133 -54.40 35.56 -26.41
N TYR A 134 -53.81 34.97 -25.38
CA TYR A 134 -53.58 33.54 -25.26
C TYR A 134 -54.14 33.03 -23.93
N CYS A 135 -54.50 31.76 -23.88
CA CYS A 135 -54.78 31.06 -22.64
C CYS A 135 -53.45 30.48 -22.11
N PHE A 136 -52.99 30.99 -20.96
CA PHE A 136 -51.75 30.55 -20.29
C PHE A 136 -51.72 29.03 -20.08
N VAL A 137 -52.81 28.48 -19.55
CA VAL A 137 -52.89 27.07 -19.18
C VAL A 137 -52.97 26.18 -20.42
N CYS A 138 -53.78 26.56 -21.41
CA CYS A 138 -53.90 25.80 -22.64
C CYS A 138 -52.62 25.89 -23.50
N ARG A 139 -51.89 27.01 -23.49
CA ARG A 139 -50.58 27.12 -24.16
C ARG A 139 -49.57 26.11 -23.59
N LEU A 140 -49.55 25.91 -22.28
CA LEU A 140 -48.57 25.04 -21.62
C LEU A 140 -48.88 23.55 -21.77
N PHE A 141 -50.17 23.17 -21.74
CA PHE A 141 -50.59 21.78 -21.58
C PHE A 141 -51.53 21.24 -22.66
N SER A 142 -52.07 22.08 -23.55
CA SER A 142 -52.90 21.59 -24.67
C SER A 142 -52.02 21.03 -25.79
N SER A 143 -52.48 19.93 -26.39
CA SER A 143 -51.94 19.38 -27.65
C SER A 143 -52.54 20.04 -28.89
N GLU A 144 -53.65 20.76 -28.74
CA GLU A 144 -54.40 21.38 -29.84
C GLU A 144 -53.82 22.75 -30.19
N LYS A 145 -53.62 23.00 -31.50
CA LYS A 145 -53.14 24.28 -32.04
C LYS A 145 -54.34 25.13 -32.45
N ASP A 146 -54.85 25.91 -31.51
CA ASP A 146 -56.03 26.74 -31.64
C ASP A 146 -55.69 28.23 -31.54
N GLN A 147 -56.71 29.08 -31.72
CA GLN A 147 -56.59 30.53 -31.57
C GLN A 147 -56.14 30.92 -30.14
N PHE A 148 -56.51 30.18 -29.10
CA PHE A 148 -56.10 30.49 -27.73
C PHE A 148 -54.78 29.84 -27.30
N THR A 149 -54.23 28.91 -28.10
CA THR A 149 -52.99 28.19 -27.77
C THR A 149 -51.84 28.57 -28.70
N PHE A 150 -52.00 28.49 -30.03
CA PHE A 150 -50.90 28.70 -30.97
C PHE A 150 -50.98 30.02 -31.73
N TYR A 151 -52.14 30.35 -32.28
CA TYR A 151 -52.26 31.45 -33.23
C TYR A 151 -52.56 32.81 -32.58
N GLY A 152 -53.04 32.83 -31.34
CA GLY A 152 -53.47 34.04 -30.63
C GLY A 152 -54.85 34.53 -31.07
N PHE A 153 -55.71 34.82 -30.10
CA PHE A 153 -57.07 35.30 -30.33
C PHE A 153 -57.07 36.82 -30.53
N ASN A 154 -57.76 37.30 -31.57
CA ASN A 154 -57.82 38.71 -31.94
C ASN A 154 -59.18 39.13 -32.54
N ASP A 155 -60.23 38.33 -32.34
CA ASP A 155 -61.57 38.63 -32.86
C ASP A 155 -62.41 39.40 -31.83
N TRP A 156 -62.32 40.72 -31.87
CA TRP A 156 -63.08 41.62 -31.01
C TRP A 156 -64.53 41.83 -31.46
N LYS A 157 -64.94 41.24 -32.59
CA LYS A 157 -66.33 41.26 -33.03
C LYS A 157 -67.17 40.26 -32.23
N HIS A 158 -66.54 39.14 -31.83
CA HIS A 158 -67.17 38.02 -31.13
C HIS A 158 -66.48 37.72 -29.78
N PRO A 159 -66.52 38.64 -28.79
CA PRO A 159 -65.90 38.42 -27.48
C PRO A 159 -66.50 37.24 -26.70
N GLU A 160 -67.72 36.80 -27.04
CA GLU A 160 -68.38 35.61 -26.51
C GLU A 160 -67.55 34.34 -26.69
N ARG A 161 -66.71 34.27 -27.74
CA ARG A 161 -65.81 33.13 -28.00
C ARG A 161 -64.77 32.90 -26.90
N ILE A 162 -64.45 33.93 -26.12
CA ILE A 162 -63.60 33.80 -24.92
C ILE A 162 -64.35 33.00 -23.83
N THR A 163 -65.65 33.24 -23.68
CA THR A 163 -66.51 32.53 -22.73
C THR A 163 -66.80 31.10 -23.21
N GLU A 164 -66.95 30.88 -24.52
CA GLU A 164 -67.04 29.55 -25.11
C GLU A 164 -65.76 28.72 -24.86
N HIS A 165 -64.58 29.33 -25.03
CA HIS A 165 -63.30 28.68 -24.71
C HIS A 165 -63.21 28.32 -23.21
N GLU A 166 -63.60 29.23 -22.32
CA GLU A 166 -63.66 29.01 -20.87
C GLU A 166 -64.55 27.81 -20.50
N GLN A 167 -65.67 27.65 -21.21
CA GLN A 167 -66.61 26.54 -20.99
C GLN A 167 -66.20 25.24 -21.69
N SER A 168 -65.24 25.29 -22.62
CA SER A 168 -64.81 24.15 -23.42
C SER A 168 -64.21 23.02 -22.57
N LYS A 169 -64.40 21.77 -23.05
CA LYS A 169 -63.86 20.57 -22.38
C LYS A 169 -62.33 20.56 -22.35
N ALA A 170 -61.68 20.98 -23.43
CA ALA A 170 -60.23 21.06 -23.54
C ALA A 170 -59.62 22.03 -22.51
N HIS A 171 -60.22 23.20 -22.33
CA HIS A 171 -59.78 24.17 -21.32
C HIS A 171 -59.92 23.64 -19.89
N LYS A 172 -61.09 23.06 -19.55
CA LYS A 172 -61.33 22.48 -18.22
C LYS A 172 -60.39 21.31 -17.89
N GLN A 173 -60.07 20.48 -18.87
CA GLN A 173 -59.12 19.38 -18.72
C GLN A 173 -57.69 19.89 -18.47
N THR A 174 -57.22 20.86 -19.25
CA THR A 174 -55.89 21.45 -19.07
C THR A 174 -55.75 22.21 -17.74
N LEU A 175 -56.81 22.89 -17.28
CA LEU A 175 -56.89 23.45 -15.92
C LEU A 175 -56.75 22.40 -14.83
N THR A 176 -57.42 21.26 -14.97
CA THR A 176 -57.32 20.16 -13.99
C THR A 176 -55.89 19.60 -13.92
N ILE A 177 -55.24 19.43 -15.08
CA ILE A 177 -53.84 19.01 -15.18
C ILE A 177 -52.91 20.02 -14.50
N TYR A 178 -53.10 21.31 -14.77
CA TYR A 178 -52.32 22.40 -14.16
C TYR A 178 -52.49 22.43 -12.63
N SER A 179 -53.71 22.36 -12.12
CA SER A 179 -53.99 22.35 -10.67
C SER A 179 -53.49 21.08 -9.97
N LYS A 180 -53.45 19.93 -10.65
CA LYS A 180 -52.85 18.70 -10.11
C LYS A 180 -51.33 18.81 -10.05
N ARG A 181 -50.68 19.18 -11.15
CA ARG A 181 -49.22 19.33 -11.22
C ARG A 181 -48.71 20.42 -10.29
N ARG A 182 -49.38 21.58 -10.19
CA ARG A 182 -48.97 22.66 -9.28
C ARG A 182 -49.02 22.25 -7.81
N ARG A 183 -49.97 21.38 -7.43
CA ARG A 183 -50.02 20.78 -6.08
C ARG A 183 -48.89 19.77 -5.86
N GLU A 184 -48.59 18.95 -6.86
CA GLU A 184 -47.47 18.00 -6.81
C GLU A 184 -46.13 18.74 -6.70
N THR A 185 -45.86 19.75 -7.54
CA THR A 185 -44.61 20.53 -7.52
C THR A 185 -44.44 21.36 -6.24
N GLY A 186 -45.54 21.85 -5.64
CA GLY A 186 -45.54 22.60 -4.38
C GLY A 186 -45.66 21.75 -3.11
N SER A 187 -45.62 20.42 -3.21
CA SER A 187 -45.75 19.52 -2.05
C SER A 187 -44.53 19.59 -1.14
N LEU A 188 -44.76 19.53 0.19
CA LEU A 188 -43.74 19.38 1.24
C LEU A 188 -42.78 18.21 0.94
N GLU A 189 -43.28 17.17 0.27
CA GLU A 189 -42.53 15.97 -0.12
C GLU A 189 -41.38 16.28 -1.12
N ASN A 190 -41.59 17.21 -2.06
CA ASN A 190 -40.54 17.62 -2.99
C ASN A 190 -39.48 18.48 -2.29
N ALA A 191 -39.89 19.35 -1.35
CA ALA A 191 -38.96 20.14 -0.56
C ALA A 191 -38.08 19.24 0.34
N LEU A 192 -38.67 18.23 0.97
CA LEU A 192 -37.96 17.23 1.76
C LEU A 192 -36.98 16.41 0.91
N THR A 193 -37.40 16.00 -0.29
CA THR A 193 -36.53 15.25 -1.22
C THR A 193 -35.32 16.08 -1.66
N ILE A 194 -35.53 17.37 -1.95
CA ILE A 194 -34.45 18.30 -2.29
C ILE A 194 -33.50 18.48 -1.10
N GLN A 195 -34.03 18.66 0.11
CA GLN A 195 -33.22 18.78 1.32
C GLN A 195 -32.36 17.53 1.56
N GLN A 196 -32.95 16.34 1.50
CA GLN A 196 -32.22 15.07 1.63
C GLN A 196 -31.12 14.91 0.58
N LYS A 197 -31.39 15.30 -0.67
CA LYS A 197 -30.40 15.25 -1.75
C LYS A 197 -29.24 16.21 -1.48
N ASN A 198 -29.51 17.40 -0.97
CA ASN A 198 -28.49 18.38 -0.63
C ASN A 198 -27.62 17.91 0.56
N GLU A 199 -28.24 17.35 1.61
CA GLU A 199 -27.52 16.78 2.75
C GLU A 199 -26.66 15.58 2.34
N LYS A 200 -27.19 14.68 1.49
CA LYS A 200 -26.42 13.57 0.93
C LYS A 200 -25.22 14.05 0.13
N ASN A 201 -25.40 15.05 -0.73
CA ASN A 201 -24.32 15.64 -1.50
C ASN A 201 -23.26 16.29 -0.61
N TYR A 202 -23.67 17.00 0.44
CA TYR A 202 -22.75 17.58 1.42
C TYR A 202 -21.83 16.51 2.02
N TRP A 203 -22.38 15.41 2.54
CA TRP A 203 -21.58 14.35 3.15
C TRP A 203 -20.72 13.59 2.15
N ILE A 204 -21.19 13.36 0.91
CA ILE A 204 -20.36 12.77 -0.14
C ILE A 204 -19.13 13.64 -0.42
N GLN A 205 -19.29 14.98 -0.42
CA GLN A 205 -18.19 15.91 -0.63
C GLN A 205 -17.19 15.88 0.53
N VAL A 206 -17.66 15.82 1.77
CA VAL A 206 -16.79 15.65 2.96
C VAL A 206 -16.00 14.33 2.87
N LEU A 207 -16.71 13.22 2.65
CA LEU A 207 -16.12 11.88 2.60
C LEU A 207 -15.08 11.74 1.50
N ARG A 208 -15.32 12.29 0.30
CA ARG A 208 -14.36 12.26 -0.80
C ARG A 208 -12.99 12.81 -0.39
N ARG A 209 -12.98 14.01 0.21
CA ARG A 209 -11.75 14.67 0.67
C ARG A 209 -11.03 13.85 1.73
N ILE A 210 -11.78 13.36 2.72
CA ILE A 210 -11.24 12.49 3.77
C ILE A 210 -10.61 11.23 3.16
N THR A 211 -11.35 10.52 2.29
CA THR A 211 -10.85 9.30 1.66
C THR A 211 -9.65 9.55 0.76
N ASP A 212 -9.61 10.68 0.05
CA ASP A 212 -8.47 11.05 -0.80
C ASP A 212 -7.23 11.36 0.04
N THR A 213 -7.38 12.06 1.17
CA THR A 213 -6.28 12.29 2.14
C THR A 213 -5.77 10.98 2.73
N ILE A 214 -6.67 10.07 3.14
CA ILE A 214 -6.29 8.76 3.70
C ILE A 214 -5.53 7.94 2.66
N LYS A 215 -6.06 7.88 1.43
CA LYS A 215 -5.42 7.18 0.31
C LYS A 215 -4.04 7.76 0.00
N PHE A 216 -3.89 9.08 0.01
CA PHE A 216 -2.61 9.74 -0.21
C PHE A 216 -1.57 9.34 0.84
N LEU A 217 -1.92 9.38 2.12
CA LEU A 217 -1.03 8.97 3.21
C LEU A 217 -0.67 7.49 3.13
N ALA A 218 -1.67 6.62 2.93
CA ALA A 218 -1.49 5.17 2.84
C ALA A 218 -0.56 4.81 1.66
N SER A 219 -0.81 5.36 0.48
CA SER A 219 -0.04 5.06 -0.74
C SER A 219 1.44 5.46 -0.65
N ARG A 220 1.80 6.35 0.30
CA ARG A 220 3.17 6.83 0.53
C ARG A 220 3.81 6.29 1.81
N GLY A 221 3.10 5.45 2.57
CA GLY A 221 3.58 4.95 3.87
C GLY A 221 3.81 6.06 4.90
N LEU A 222 3.06 7.15 4.84
CA LEU A 222 3.19 8.26 5.80
C LEU A 222 2.37 7.96 7.06
N ALA A 223 2.92 8.33 8.23
CA ALA A 223 2.22 8.19 9.49
C ALA A 223 0.94 9.04 9.53
N PHE A 224 -0.17 8.51 10.04
CA PHE A 224 -1.44 9.23 10.09
C PHE A 224 -1.57 10.12 11.35
N ARG A 225 -1.07 9.61 12.49
CA ARG A 225 -1.25 10.20 13.82
C ARG A 225 -0.03 11.00 14.27
N GLY A 226 -0.28 11.96 15.16
CA GLY A 226 0.73 12.80 15.80
C GLY A 226 0.59 12.72 17.32
N GLU A 227 1.15 13.69 18.04
CA GLU A 227 1.08 13.72 19.51
C GLU A 227 -0.32 14.11 20.02
N ASN A 228 -1.10 14.81 19.19
CA ASN A 228 -2.49 15.14 19.48
C ASN A 228 -3.39 15.07 18.22
N GLU A 229 -4.70 15.13 18.45
CA GLU A 229 -5.74 15.06 17.41
C GLU A 229 -6.59 16.35 17.38
N ARG A 230 -5.94 17.52 17.41
CA ARG A 230 -6.61 18.82 17.41
C ARG A 230 -6.25 19.64 16.18
N PHE A 231 -7.26 20.24 15.54
CA PHE A 231 -7.04 21.21 14.47
C PHE A 231 -6.42 22.50 15.03
N GLY A 232 -5.42 23.06 14.34
CA GLY A 232 -4.65 24.25 14.67
C GLY A 232 -3.38 23.98 15.48
N SER A 233 -3.05 22.71 15.78
CA SER A 233 -1.85 22.35 16.53
C SER A 233 -0.72 21.93 15.60
N SER A 234 0.49 22.47 15.81
CA SER A 234 1.71 22.03 15.10
C SER A 234 2.15 20.59 15.41
N GLN A 235 1.56 19.97 16.43
CA GLN A 235 1.83 18.60 16.86
C GLN A 235 0.73 17.61 16.44
N ASN A 236 -0.22 18.04 15.62
CA ASN A 236 -1.25 17.17 15.09
C ASN A 236 -0.66 16.14 14.11
N GLY A 237 -1.39 15.05 13.87
CA GLY A 237 -0.97 14.04 12.90
C GLY A 237 -1.08 14.51 11.45
N ASN A 238 -0.31 13.89 10.54
CA ASN A 238 -0.31 14.26 9.11
C ASN A 238 -1.71 14.21 8.48
N TYR A 239 -2.62 13.35 8.98
CA TYR A 239 -4.01 13.33 8.52
C TYR A 239 -4.71 14.66 8.74
N LEU A 240 -4.66 15.21 9.96
CA LEU A 240 -5.28 16.50 10.28
C LEU A 240 -4.50 17.65 9.63
N GLY A 241 -3.18 17.60 9.64
CA GLY A 241 -2.34 18.62 9.00
C GLY A 241 -2.57 18.75 7.49
N ILE A 242 -2.81 17.64 6.77
CA ILE A 242 -3.17 17.71 5.35
C ILE A 242 -4.58 18.27 5.15
N LEU A 243 -5.55 17.92 6.02
CA LEU A 243 -6.89 18.50 5.94
C LEU A 243 -6.88 20.02 6.19
N GLU A 244 -6.00 20.50 7.09
CA GLU A 244 -5.76 21.93 7.30
C GLU A 244 -5.21 22.59 6.05
N LEU A 245 -4.18 22.00 5.45
CA LEU A 245 -3.60 22.50 4.20
C LEU A 245 -4.65 22.54 3.06
N LEU A 246 -5.43 21.48 2.90
CA LEU A 246 -6.50 21.44 1.90
C LEU A 246 -7.56 22.50 2.16
N SER A 247 -7.85 22.83 3.42
CA SER A 247 -8.81 23.86 3.79
C SER A 247 -8.39 25.28 3.39
N GLU A 248 -7.10 25.53 3.13
CA GLU A 248 -6.64 26.82 2.60
C GLU A 248 -7.12 27.05 1.16
N TYR A 249 -7.25 25.96 0.39
CA TYR A 249 -7.63 25.99 -1.02
C TYR A 249 -9.09 25.57 -1.26
N ASP A 250 -9.72 24.94 -0.27
CA ASP A 250 -11.08 24.44 -0.35
C ASP A 250 -12.00 25.11 0.70
N PRO A 251 -12.76 26.16 0.29
CA PRO A 251 -13.68 26.86 1.19
C PRO A 251 -14.73 25.96 1.84
N PHE A 252 -15.17 24.91 1.14
CA PHE A 252 -16.16 23.97 1.67
C PHE A 252 -15.57 23.16 2.83
N LEU A 253 -14.35 22.64 2.66
CA LEU A 253 -13.68 21.91 3.72
C LEU A 253 -13.35 22.83 4.91
N LYS A 254 -12.96 24.09 4.64
CA LYS A 254 -12.72 25.10 5.67
C LYS A 254 -13.94 25.36 6.55
N GLU A 255 -15.10 25.55 5.94
CA GLU A 255 -16.35 25.73 6.68
C GLU A 255 -16.71 24.49 7.52
N HIS A 256 -16.52 23.30 6.96
CA HIS A 256 -16.73 22.04 7.66
C HIS A 256 -15.80 21.89 8.88
N ILE A 257 -14.50 22.15 8.72
CA ILE A 257 -13.53 22.09 9.83
C ILE A 257 -13.83 23.13 10.89
N ASN A 258 -14.15 24.38 10.52
CA ASN A 258 -14.55 25.41 11.48
C ASN A 258 -15.79 25.01 12.28
N THR A 259 -16.73 24.32 11.63
CA THR A 259 -17.97 23.90 12.27
C THR A 259 -17.78 22.68 13.16
N TYR A 260 -16.88 21.74 12.82
CA TYR A 260 -16.85 20.41 13.44
C TYR A 260 -15.49 19.94 13.98
N GLY A 261 -14.37 20.55 13.59
CA GLY A 261 -13.01 20.03 13.80
C GLY A 261 -12.63 19.80 15.26
N ASN A 262 -13.09 20.63 16.18
CA ASN A 262 -12.76 20.55 17.61
C ASN A 262 -14.00 20.45 18.53
N LYS A 263 -15.15 19.99 18.01
CA LYS A 263 -16.43 19.96 18.77
C LYS A 263 -16.55 18.85 19.82
N GLY A 264 -15.61 17.90 19.88
CA GLY A 264 -15.65 16.78 20.83
C GLY A 264 -16.62 15.66 20.40
N HIS A 265 -17.03 14.82 21.36
CA HIS A 265 -17.86 13.64 21.10
C HIS A 265 -19.35 13.99 20.86
N GLY A 266 -20.05 13.11 20.13
CA GLY A 266 -21.51 13.22 19.92
C GLY A 266 -21.95 14.03 18.70
N VAL A 267 -21.00 14.56 17.93
CA VAL A 267 -21.28 15.30 16.69
C VAL A 267 -20.71 14.54 15.49
N THR A 268 -21.54 14.28 14.50
CA THR A 268 -21.13 13.60 13.26
C THR A 268 -20.25 14.53 12.42
N SER A 269 -18.93 14.31 12.44
CA SER A 269 -17.97 15.10 11.66
C SER A 269 -17.19 14.28 10.63
N TYR A 270 -17.04 12.97 10.83
CA TYR A 270 -16.13 12.11 10.06
C TYR A 270 -14.63 12.47 10.14
N LEU A 271 -14.26 13.51 10.90
CA LEU A 271 -12.87 13.98 11.02
C LEU A 271 -12.07 13.27 12.12
N SER A 272 -12.73 12.54 13.02
CA SER A 272 -12.06 11.88 14.15
C SER A 272 -11.14 10.74 13.70
N ALA A 273 -10.10 10.46 14.48
CA ALA A 273 -9.20 9.36 14.17
C ALA A 273 -9.88 7.98 14.16
N ASN A 274 -10.88 7.74 15.02
CA ASN A 274 -11.61 6.47 15.02
C ASN A 274 -12.29 6.19 13.66
N ILE A 275 -12.88 7.22 13.07
CA ILE A 275 -13.50 7.13 11.74
C ILE A 275 -12.42 6.98 10.66
N CYS A 276 -11.28 7.64 10.81
CA CYS A 276 -10.13 7.43 9.93
C CYS A 276 -9.68 5.96 9.93
N GLU A 277 -9.57 5.33 11.10
CA GLU A 277 -9.25 3.89 11.22
C GLU A 277 -10.32 3.01 10.56
N GLU A 278 -11.62 3.33 10.72
CA GLU A 278 -12.68 2.60 10.00
C GLU A 278 -12.50 2.69 8.49
N PHE A 279 -12.19 3.87 7.96
CA PHE A 279 -11.92 4.03 6.53
C PHE A 279 -10.67 3.28 6.08
N ILE A 280 -9.60 3.28 6.88
CA ILE A 280 -8.39 2.51 6.60
C ILE A 280 -8.73 1.01 6.56
N GLY A 281 -9.53 0.51 7.50
CA GLY A 281 -10.01 -0.87 7.53
C GLY A 281 -10.81 -1.23 6.27
N LEU A 282 -11.82 -0.42 5.93
CA LEU A 282 -12.64 -0.63 4.73
C LEU A 282 -11.83 -0.58 3.42
N MET A 283 -10.84 0.32 3.34
CA MET A 283 -9.93 0.38 2.21
C MET A 283 -9.03 -0.86 2.16
N GLY A 284 -8.49 -1.30 3.29
CA GLY A 284 -7.68 -2.49 3.42
C GLY A 284 -8.43 -3.75 2.98
N GLU A 285 -9.68 -3.92 3.43
CA GLU A 285 -10.55 -5.02 3.00
C GLU A 285 -10.77 -5.02 1.48
N LYS A 286 -11.02 -3.86 0.88
CA LYS A 286 -11.16 -3.75 -0.59
C LYS A 286 -9.88 -4.08 -1.34
N VAL A 287 -8.73 -3.63 -0.85
CA VAL A 287 -7.42 -3.95 -1.45
C VAL A 287 -7.15 -5.44 -1.36
N LEU A 288 -7.39 -6.05 -0.19
CA LEU A 288 -7.24 -7.48 0.01
C LEU A 288 -8.15 -8.28 -0.92
N ALA A 289 -9.43 -7.91 -1.02
CA ALA A 289 -10.38 -8.56 -1.94
C ALA A 289 -9.95 -8.44 -3.42
N CYS A 290 -9.38 -7.29 -3.81
CA CYS A 290 -8.83 -7.11 -5.15
C CYS A 290 -7.65 -8.07 -5.40
N ILE A 291 -6.71 -8.16 -4.46
CA ILE A 291 -5.55 -9.06 -4.55
C ILE A 291 -6.01 -10.51 -4.63
N ILE A 292 -6.97 -10.93 -3.80
CA ILE A 292 -7.54 -12.29 -3.83
C ILE A 292 -8.19 -12.58 -5.18
N SER A 293 -8.93 -11.61 -5.75
CA SER A 293 -9.52 -11.77 -7.08
C SER A 293 -8.45 -11.93 -8.18
N GLU A 294 -7.34 -11.18 -8.09
CA GLU A 294 -6.20 -11.34 -9.01
C GLU A 294 -5.55 -12.72 -8.86
N LEU A 295 -5.33 -13.17 -7.63
CA LEU A 295 -4.76 -14.47 -7.31
C LEU A 295 -5.63 -15.61 -7.86
N LYS A 296 -6.95 -15.54 -7.67
CA LYS A 296 -7.90 -16.51 -8.24
C LYS A 296 -7.88 -16.54 -9.78
N LYS A 297 -7.69 -15.38 -10.42
CA LYS A 297 -7.52 -15.31 -11.88
C LYS A 297 -6.20 -15.96 -12.34
N ALA A 298 -5.12 -15.76 -11.59
CA ALA A 298 -3.83 -16.39 -11.86
C ALA A 298 -3.85 -17.91 -11.62
N LYS A 299 -4.79 -18.39 -10.80
CA LYS A 299 -4.91 -19.76 -10.30
C LYS A 299 -3.72 -20.12 -9.41
N TYR A 300 -2.54 -20.31 -9.98
CA TYR A 300 -1.35 -20.74 -9.26
C TYR A 300 -0.62 -19.59 -8.57
N TYR A 301 -0.16 -19.84 -7.34
CA TYR A 301 0.60 -18.87 -6.56
C TYR A 301 1.66 -19.58 -5.70
N SER A 302 2.60 -18.80 -5.19
CA SER A 302 3.45 -19.17 -4.08
C SER A 302 3.24 -18.21 -2.92
N PHE A 303 3.57 -18.64 -1.71
CA PHE A 303 3.47 -17.78 -0.54
C PHE A 303 4.71 -17.84 0.33
N SER A 304 4.90 -16.77 1.09
CA SER A 304 5.98 -16.62 2.05
C SER A 304 5.39 -16.12 3.36
N VAL A 305 5.84 -16.71 4.47
CA VAL A 305 5.56 -16.18 5.81
C VAL A 305 6.82 -15.94 6.60
N ASP A 306 6.83 -14.85 7.37
CA ASP A 306 7.94 -14.48 8.25
C ASP A 306 7.39 -14.00 9.60
N SER A 307 8.06 -14.39 10.69
CA SER A 307 7.64 -14.03 12.04
C SER A 307 8.43 -12.82 12.54
N THR A 308 7.73 -11.78 12.98
CA THR A 308 8.36 -10.60 13.60
C THR A 308 7.55 -10.14 14.83
N PRO A 309 8.21 -9.76 15.93
CA PRO A 309 7.55 -9.08 17.03
C PRO A 309 7.18 -7.65 16.60
N ASP A 310 6.00 -7.19 17.01
CA ASP A 310 5.60 -5.79 16.88
C ASP A 310 6.15 -4.91 18.02
N ILE A 311 5.87 -3.61 17.98
CA ILE A 311 6.29 -2.64 19.02
C ILE A 311 5.69 -2.92 20.40
N THR A 312 4.64 -3.74 20.48
CA THR A 312 4.00 -4.16 21.73
C THR A 312 4.48 -5.53 22.21
N HIS A 313 5.48 -6.11 21.53
CA HIS A 313 6.02 -7.44 21.77
C HIS A 313 5.02 -8.57 21.51
N LEU A 314 4.05 -8.36 20.62
CA LEU A 314 3.23 -9.42 20.07
C LEU A 314 3.89 -9.96 18.80
N ASP A 315 4.13 -11.26 18.77
CA ASP A 315 4.64 -11.92 17.57
C ASP A 315 3.55 -12.00 16.51
N GLN A 316 3.92 -11.68 15.27
CA GLN A 316 3.02 -11.66 14.13
C GLN A 316 3.66 -12.39 12.94
N LEU A 317 2.85 -13.14 12.21
CA LEU A 317 3.20 -13.70 10.91
C LEU A 317 2.84 -12.72 9.80
N THR A 318 3.83 -12.37 9.00
CA THR A 318 3.69 -11.58 7.79
C THR A 318 3.28 -12.51 6.65
N PHE A 319 2.14 -12.28 6.00
CA PHE A 319 1.73 -13.07 4.83
C PHE A 319 1.99 -12.31 3.53
N THR A 320 2.78 -12.91 2.65
CA THR A 320 3.06 -12.40 1.30
C THR A 320 2.81 -13.49 0.28
N VAL A 321 2.21 -13.15 -0.86
CA VAL A 321 1.97 -14.05 -1.98
C VAL A 321 2.65 -13.53 -3.24
N ARG A 322 3.07 -14.45 -4.11
CA ARG A 322 3.62 -14.16 -5.42
C ARG A 322 2.88 -14.96 -6.48
N TYR A 323 2.42 -14.28 -7.52
CA TYR A 323 1.68 -14.88 -8.63
C TYR A 323 2.02 -14.17 -9.93
N VAL A 324 1.65 -14.75 -11.06
CA VAL A 324 1.95 -14.20 -12.39
C VAL A 324 0.69 -13.57 -12.98
N THR A 325 0.85 -12.34 -13.48
CA THR A 325 -0.17 -11.64 -14.26
C THR A 325 0.27 -11.51 -15.72
N ASP A 326 -0.60 -10.99 -16.57
CA ASP A 326 -0.27 -10.69 -17.97
C ASP A 326 0.92 -9.72 -18.13
N GLN A 327 1.25 -8.95 -17.08
CA GLN A 327 2.38 -8.02 -17.04
C GLN A 327 3.67 -8.62 -16.46
N GLY A 328 3.62 -9.86 -15.96
CA GLY A 328 4.72 -10.54 -15.30
C GLY A 328 4.45 -10.91 -13.84
N PRO A 329 5.47 -11.38 -13.11
CA PRO A 329 5.35 -11.79 -11.72
C PRO A 329 5.15 -10.57 -10.81
N ILE A 330 4.19 -10.66 -9.90
CA ILE A 330 3.90 -9.62 -8.90
C ILE A 330 3.95 -10.25 -7.51
N GLU A 331 4.52 -9.52 -6.55
CA GLU A 331 4.50 -9.84 -5.13
C GLU A 331 3.50 -8.92 -4.42
N ARG A 332 2.65 -9.50 -3.56
CA ARG A 332 1.64 -8.78 -2.79
C ARG A 332 1.70 -9.18 -1.32
N PHE A 333 1.86 -8.18 -0.46
CA PHE A 333 1.59 -8.32 0.97
C PHE A 333 0.08 -8.43 1.21
N LEU A 334 -0.33 -9.36 2.07
CA LEU A 334 -1.74 -9.58 2.42
C LEU A 334 -2.08 -8.96 3.77
N MET A 335 -1.47 -9.44 4.85
CA MET A 335 -1.66 -8.90 6.20
C MET A 335 -0.64 -9.45 7.21
N PHE A 336 -0.65 -8.86 8.40
CA PHE A 336 -0.04 -9.43 9.60
C PHE A 336 -1.07 -10.22 10.39
N VAL A 337 -0.72 -11.43 10.81
CA VAL A 337 -1.56 -12.31 11.63
C VAL A 337 -0.89 -12.52 12.98
N PRO A 338 -1.50 -12.10 14.11
CA PRO A 338 -0.92 -12.32 15.43
C PRO A 338 -0.85 -13.81 15.76
N ILE A 339 0.27 -14.23 16.37
CA ILE A 339 0.51 -15.60 16.79
C ILE A 339 0.79 -15.67 18.29
N GLU A 340 0.27 -16.72 18.93
CA GLU A 340 0.47 -16.98 20.37
C GLU A 340 1.55 -18.04 20.64
N GLY A 341 1.98 -18.78 19.61
CA GLY A 341 3.00 -19.81 19.72
C GLY A 341 3.76 -20.06 18.42
N HIS A 342 4.89 -20.76 18.54
CA HIS A 342 5.79 -21.04 17.41
C HIS A 342 5.83 -22.52 17.01
N ASN A 343 4.94 -23.35 17.56
CA ASN A 343 4.93 -24.78 17.23
C ASN A 343 4.49 -24.97 15.77
N ALA A 344 5.15 -25.86 15.05
CA ALA A 344 4.88 -26.09 13.63
C ALA A 344 3.41 -26.44 13.34
N GLU A 345 2.77 -27.20 14.23
CA GLU A 345 1.34 -27.53 14.17
C GLU A 345 0.46 -26.29 14.23
N TYR A 346 0.64 -25.46 15.26
CA TYR A 346 -0.09 -24.22 15.43
C TYR A 346 0.10 -23.27 14.23
N LEU A 347 1.34 -23.13 13.74
CA LEU A 347 1.63 -22.30 12.57
C LEU A 347 0.93 -22.84 11.31
N THR A 348 0.83 -24.16 11.17
CA THR A 348 0.09 -24.79 10.07
C THR A 348 -1.40 -24.46 10.17
N GLU A 349 -2.00 -24.59 11.36
CA GLU A 349 -3.40 -24.24 11.59
C GLU A 349 -3.68 -22.78 11.27
N VAL A 350 -2.79 -21.86 11.68
CA VAL A 350 -2.92 -20.42 11.37
C VAL A 350 -2.87 -20.18 9.86
N VAL A 351 -1.93 -20.79 9.14
CA VAL A 351 -1.80 -20.65 7.68
C VAL A 351 -3.03 -21.22 6.95
N VAL A 352 -3.46 -22.44 7.31
CA VAL A 352 -4.63 -23.08 6.69
C VAL A 352 -5.91 -22.30 6.99
N LYS A 353 -6.08 -21.83 8.22
CA LYS A 353 -7.21 -20.98 8.60
C LYS A 353 -7.20 -19.68 7.82
N PHE A 354 -6.05 -19.02 7.67
CA PHE A 354 -5.92 -17.80 6.89
C PHE A 354 -6.39 -18.00 5.44
N PHE A 355 -5.93 -19.06 4.77
CA PHE A 355 -6.36 -19.36 3.41
C PHE A 355 -7.87 -19.65 3.32
N LYS A 356 -8.41 -20.40 4.29
CA LYS A 356 -9.84 -20.71 4.35
C LYS A 356 -10.71 -19.48 4.59
N ASP A 357 -10.34 -18.61 5.52
CA ASP A 357 -11.08 -17.40 5.87
C ASP A 357 -11.10 -16.39 4.70
N ASN A 358 -10.08 -16.43 3.84
CA ASN A 358 -9.97 -15.58 2.65
C ASN A 358 -10.42 -16.26 1.34
N ASP A 359 -10.96 -17.48 1.41
CA ASP A 359 -11.41 -18.26 0.26
C ASP A 359 -10.31 -18.43 -0.81
N ILE A 360 -9.08 -18.71 -0.36
CA ILE A 360 -7.91 -19.03 -1.20
C ILE A 360 -7.71 -20.54 -1.17
N ASP A 361 -7.69 -21.18 -2.33
CA ASP A 361 -7.46 -22.63 -2.40
C ASP A 361 -5.97 -22.96 -2.19
N ILE A 362 -5.68 -23.74 -1.15
CA ILE A 362 -4.32 -24.21 -0.88
C ILE A 362 -3.83 -25.22 -1.93
N ASN A 363 -4.75 -25.88 -2.64
CA ASN A 363 -4.40 -26.82 -3.71
C ASN A 363 -3.80 -26.13 -4.94
N ASP A 364 -4.03 -24.83 -5.12
CA ASP A 364 -3.41 -24.04 -6.18
C ASP A 364 -2.01 -23.51 -5.80
N CYS A 365 -1.57 -23.71 -4.56
CA CYS A 365 -0.22 -23.35 -4.14
C CYS A 365 0.85 -24.22 -4.84
N ARG A 366 1.88 -23.59 -5.42
CA ARG A 366 3.01 -24.28 -6.07
C ARG A 366 4.36 -24.02 -5.41
N GLY A 367 4.42 -23.09 -4.45
CA GLY A 367 5.64 -22.80 -3.72
C GLY A 367 5.37 -22.23 -2.34
N GLN A 368 6.23 -22.59 -1.39
CA GLN A 368 6.21 -22.09 -0.01
C GLN A 368 7.63 -21.68 0.40
N SER A 369 7.77 -20.55 1.10
CA SER A 369 9.08 -20.00 1.49
C SER A 369 9.04 -19.38 2.88
N TYR A 370 9.93 -19.81 3.78
CA TYR A 370 10.03 -19.28 5.14
C TYR A 370 11.49 -19.26 5.60
N ASP A 371 11.72 -18.79 6.83
CA ASP A 371 13.03 -18.91 7.49
C ASP A 371 13.47 -20.37 7.69
N ASN A 372 14.71 -20.55 8.13
CA ASN A 372 15.27 -21.88 8.39
C ASN A 372 15.14 -22.29 9.87
N ALA A 373 14.20 -21.70 10.62
CA ALA A 373 13.92 -22.16 11.97
C ALA A 373 13.42 -23.61 11.92
N SER A 374 13.72 -24.41 12.94
CA SER A 374 13.35 -25.84 12.96
C SER A 374 11.85 -26.06 12.84
N ASN A 375 11.04 -25.17 13.41
CA ASN A 375 9.58 -25.28 13.38
C ASN A 375 9.01 -24.94 12.00
N MET A 376 9.72 -24.16 11.19
CA MET A 376 9.31 -23.80 9.83
C MET A 376 9.88 -24.79 8.80
N SER A 377 11.20 -24.99 8.85
CA SER A 377 11.99 -25.74 7.87
C SER A 377 12.23 -27.21 8.22
N GLY A 378 11.73 -27.69 9.37
CA GLY A 378 11.98 -29.05 9.84
C GLY A 378 11.51 -30.11 8.85
N ARG A 379 12.39 -31.05 8.48
CA ARG A 379 12.13 -32.10 7.47
C ARG A 379 11.01 -33.08 7.85
N TYR A 380 10.83 -33.34 9.14
CA TYR A 380 9.89 -34.37 9.63
C TYR A 380 8.59 -33.80 10.21
N SER A 381 8.66 -32.62 10.82
CA SER A 381 7.52 -32.06 11.57
C SER A 381 7.40 -30.54 11.46
N GLY A 382 8.18 -29.90 10.59
CA GLY A 382 8.12 -28.47 10.37
C GLY A 382 6.91 -28.07 9.51
N LEU A 383 6.60 -26.77 9.51
CA LEU A 383 5.55 -26.18 8.67
C LEU A 383 5.69 -26.62 7.21
N GLN A 384 6.91 -26.65 6.66
CA GLN A 384 7.14 -27.05 5.27
C GLN A 384 6.63 -28.46 4.95
N THR A 385 6.80 -29.40 5.88
CA THR A 385 6.41 -30.79 5.70
C THR A 385 4.89 -30.92 5.81
N ARG A 386 4.29 -30.26 6.80
CA ARG A 386 2.83 -30.28 7.01
C ARG A 386 2.07 -29.63 5.85
N ILE A 387 2.56 -28.53 5.29
CA ILE A 387 1.96 -27.93 4.09
C ILE A 387 2.13 -28.84 2.87
N ARG A 388 3.26 -29.55 2.75
CA ARG A 388 3.49 -30.51 1.65
C ARG A 388 2.59 -31.75 1.76
N GLU A 389 2.24 -32.16 2.98
CA GLU A 389 1.26 -33.23 3.22
C GLU A 389 -0.15 -32.81 2.74
N ILE A 390 -0.50 -31.53 2.86
CA ILE A 390 -1.76 -30.98 2.35
C ILE A 390 -1.71 -30.85 0.82
N ASN A 391 -0.61 -30.33 0.28
CA ASN A 391 -0.41 -30.15 -1.15
C ASN A 391 1.02 -30.56 -1.57
N LYS A 392 1.11 -31.72 -2.23
CA LYS A 392 2.38 -32.30 -2.71
C LYS A 392 3.13 -31.41 -3.72
N TYR A 393 2.43 -30.51 -4.41
CA TYR A 393 3.01 -29.60 -5.40
C TYR A 393 3.58 -28.31 -4.80
N ALA A 394 3.36 -28.05 -3.51
CA ALA A 394 3.89 -26.88 -2.81
C ALA A 394 5.36 -27.09 -2.43
N ASP A 395 6.27 -26.82 -3.36
CA ASP A 395 7.72 -26.97 -3.14
C ASP A 395 8.23 -25.96 -2.09
N TYR A 396 9.05 -26.44 -1.17
CA TYR A 396 9.68 -25.57 -0.17
C TYR A 396 10.98 -25.00 -0.68
N ILE A 397 11.07 -23.68 -0.66
CA ILE A 397 12.27 -22.93 -0.99
C ILE A 397 12.69 -22.18 0.28
N PRO A 398 13.82 -22.54 0.91
CA PRO A 398 14.29 -21.83 2.09
C PRO A 398 14.67 -20.39 1.75
N CYS A 399 14.47 -19.46 2.68
CA CYS A 399 14.88 -18.07 2.49
C CYS A 399 16.38 -17.98 2.15
N ALA A 400 16.72 -17.42 0.99
CA ALA A 400 18.11 -17.33 0.51
C ALA A 400 18.97 -16.45 1.41
N GLY A 401 18.43 -15.31 1.87
CA GLY A 401 19.13 -14.41 2.79
C GLY A 401 19.44 -15.08 4.14
N HIS A 402 18.46 -15.79 4.70
CA HIS A 402 18.66 -16.52 5.96
C HIS A 402 19.60 -17.72 5.77
N SER A 403 19.49 -18.45 4.66
CA SER A 403 20.37 -19.56 4.32
C SER A 403 21.83 -19.11 4.24
N LEU A 404 22.11 -18.00 3.54
CA LEU A 404 23.46 -17.46 3.43
C LEU A 404 23.98 -16.91 4.76
N ASN A 405 23.11 -16.30 5.58
CA ASN A 405 23.45 -15.90 6.95
C ASN A 405 23.89 -17.10 7.81
N LEU A 406 23.17 -18.23 7.74
CA LEU A 406 23.52 -19.43 8.48
C LEU A 406 24.86 -20.05 8.03
N VAL A 407 25.20 -20.00 6.73
CA VAL A 407 26.53 -20.44 6.24
C VAL A 407 27.63 -19.67 6.96
N GLY A 408 27.50 -18.35 7.01
CA GLY A 408 28.44 -17.49 7.70
C GLY A 408 28.51 -17.77 9.21
N VAL A 409 27.37 -17.86 9.89
CA VAL A 409 27.31 -18.10 11.34
C VAL A 409 27.99 -19.42 11.69
N LYS A 410 27.72 -20.49 10.94
CA LYS A 410 28.36 -21.80 11.18
C LYS A 410 29.85 -21.79 10.91
N ALA A 411 30.32 -21.02 9.93
CA ALA A 411 31.75 -20.82 9.71
C ALA A 411 32.41 -19.95 10.79
N ALA A 412 31.72 -18.96 11.35
CA ALA A 412 32.25 -18.18 12.47
C ALA A 412 32.33 -18.98 13.77
N GLU A 413 31.44 -19.96 13.94
CA GLU A 413 31.37 -20.87 15.11
C GLU A 413 32.28 -22.10 14.99
N CYS A 414 32.91 -22.34 13.83
CA CYS A 414 33.65 -23.59 13.62
C CYS A 414 35.00 -23.65 14.36
N VAL A 415 35.60 -22.51 14.66
CA VAL A 415 36.92 -22.42 15.31
C VAL A 415 36.87 -21.49 16.51
N ASN A 416 37.36 -21.96 17.66
CA ASN A 416 37.39 -21.18 18.91
C ASN A 416 38.14 -19.85 18.79
N ALA A 417 39.21 -19.79 17.99
CA ALA A 417 39.94 -18.55 17.72
C ALA A 417 39.05 -17.49 17.04
N VAL A 418 38.23 -17.92 16.08
CA VAL A 418 37.29 -17.04 15.35
C VAL A 418 36.15 -16.57 16.24
N VAL A 419 35.61 -17.46 17.08
CA VAL A 419 34.59 -17.09 18.07
C VAL A 419 35.14 -16.02 19.03
N LYS A 420 36.36 -16.21 19.55
CA LYS A 420 37.04 -15.23 20.40
C LYS A 420 37.26 -13.91 19.67
N TYR A 421 37.66 -13.95 18.39
CA TYR A 421 37.84 -12.76 17.58
C TYR A 421 36.53 -11.96 17.45
N PHE A 422 35.41 -12.60 17.09
CA PHE A 422 34.12 -11.89 17.01
C PHE A 422 33.66 -11.35 18.37
N TYR A 423 33.98 -12.02 19.47
CA TYR A 423 33.75 -11.48 20.81
C TYR A 423 34.59 -10.21 21.08
N ILE A 424 35.85 -10.17 20.64
CA ILE A 424 36.70 -8.97 20.72
C ILE A 424 36.10 -7.82 19.90
N VAL A 425 35.62 -8.08 18.69
CA VAL A 425 34.97 -7.07 17.83
C VAL A 425 33.71 -6.50 18.51
N GLN A 426 32.90 -7.34 19.16
CA GLN A 426 31.74 -6.88 19.92
C GLN A 426 32.15 -6.05 21.14
N ASN A 427 33.19 -6.47 21.88
CA ASN A 427 33.69 -5.73 23.03
C ASN A 427 34.23 -4.35 22.63
N LEU A 428 34.93 -4.26 21.50
CA LEU A 428 35.37 -2.99 20.92
C LEU A 428 34.18 -2.04 20.71
N TYR A 429 33.11 -2.54 20.07
CA TYR A 429 31.90 -1.74 19.86
C TYR A 429 31.28 -1.30 21.19
N THR A 430 31.01 -2.24 22.10
CA THR A 430 30.38 -1.96 23.40
C THR A 430 31.20 -0.96 24.23
N PHE A 431 32.53 -1.08 24.19
CA PHE A 431 33.43 -0.15 24.84
C PHE A 431 33.35 1.26 24.25
N LEU A 432 33.38 1.40 22.92
CA LEU A 432 33.35 2.72 22.28
C LEU A 432 31.95 3.36 22.35
N SER A 433 30.89 2.58 22.18
CA SER A 433 29.50 3.07 22.21
C SER A 433 28.99 3.33 23.63
N GLY A 434 29.62 2.76 24.65
CA GLY A 434 29.26 2.95 26.05
C GLY A 434 29.51 4.35 26.61
N SER A 435 30.14 5.25 25.85
CA SER A 435 30.35 6.64 26.25
C SER A 435 30.36 7.59 25.06
N THR A 436 29.64 8.70 25.18
CA THR A 436 29.63 9.79 24.19
C THR A 436 31.01 10.39 23.98
N TYR A 437 31.84 10.47 25.02
CA TYR A 437 33.23 10.93 24.94
C TYR A 437 34.09 9.98 24.11
N ARG A 438 34.06 8.67 24.44
CA ARG A 438 34.82 7.62 23.70
C ARG A 438 34.41 7.59 22.23
N TRP A 439 33.12 7.73 21.95
CA TRP A 439 32.59 7.80 20.60
C TRP A 439 33.08 9.04 19.82
N GLN A 440 33.06 10.23 20.45
CA GLN A 440 33.59 11.45 19.83
C GLN A 440 35.09 11.35 19.55
N LYS A 441 35.85 10.77 20.48
CA LYS A 441 37.29 10.53 20.30
C LYS A 441 37.55 9.63 19.09
N LEU A 442 36.81 8.53 18.95
CA LEU A 442 36.88 7.68 17.76
C LEU A 442 36.57 8.46 16.46
N LEU A 443 35.51 9.28 16.47
CA LEU A 443 35.12 10.08 15.31
C LEU A 443 36.18 11.11 14.91
N SER A 444 36.90 11.69 15.88
CA SER A 444 38.01 12.61 15.58
C SER A 444 39.14 11.96 14.79
N TYR A 445 39.36 10.66 14.97
CA TYR A 445 40.38 9.88 14.25
C TYR A 445 39.88 9.35 12.90
N LEU A 446 38.62 8.90 12.83
CA LEU A 446 38.03 8.37 11.58
C LEU A 446 37.70 9.46 10.54
N GLY A 447 37.46 10.70 10.99
CA GLY A 447 37.03 11.80 10.12
C GLY A 447 35.63 11.63 9.55
N THR A 448 35.24 12.47 8.58
CA THR A 448 33.88 12.52 8.01
C THR A 448 33.57 11.49 6.92
N LYS A 449 34.56 10.69 6.48
CA LYS A 449 34.43 9.81 5.29
C LYS A 449 34.59 8.30 5.56
N LYS A 450 34.90 7.86 6.79
CA LYS A 450 35.14 6.43 7.08
C LYS A 450 33.93 5.72 7.70
N LYS A 451 33.82 4.41 7.44
CA LYS A 451 32.81 3.54 8.05
C LYS A 451 33.10 3.37 9.54
N VAL A 452 32.10 3.60 10.38
CA VAL A 452 32.23 3.52 11.85
C VAL A 452 31.99 2.09 12.34
N VAL A 453 32.62 1.72 13.46
CA VAL A 453 32.44 0.43 14.14
C VAL A 453 30.95 0.19 14.41
N LYS A 454 30.46 -1.00 14.09
CA LYS A 454 29.06 -1.39 14.29
C LYS A 454 28.94 -2.57 15.26
N SER A 455 27.82 -2.64 15.97
CA SER A 455 27.46 -3.82 16.75
C SER A 455 27.33 -5.03 15.83
N LEU A 456 27.79 -6.18 16.30
CA LEU A 456 27.41 -7.43 15.67
C LEU A 456 25.93 -7.68 15.93
N SER A 457 25.23 -8.20 14.92
CA SER A 457 23.88 -8.73 15.08
C SER A 457 23.95 -10.25 15.04
N ALA A 458 23.24 -10.90 15.96
CA ALA A 458 23.06 -12.35 15.93
C ALA A 458 22.16 -12.79 14.75
N THR A 459 21.21 -11.93 14.34
CA THR A 459 20.19 -12.24 13.33
C THR A 459 20.56 -11.77 11.91
N ARG A 460 21.52 -10.84 11.75
CA ARG A 460 21.87 -10.26 10.44
C ARG A 460 23.38 -10.26 10.16
N TRP A 461 23.83 -11.14 9.27
CA TRP A 461 25.22 -11.24 8.81
C TRP A 461 25.81 -9.95 8.24
N SER A 462 24.99 -9.11 7.61
CA SER A 462 25.42 -7.80 7.07
C SER A 462 26.01 -6.88 8.13
N ALA A 463 25.57 -7.00 9.40
CA ALA A 463 26.15 -6.25 10.51
C ALA A 463 27.58 -6.72 10.83
N ARG A 464 27.87 -8.02 10.70
CA ARG A 464 29.23 -8.56 10.87
C ARG A 464 30.14 -8.10 9.74
N ALA A 465 29.64 -8.10 8.50
CA ALA A 465 30.36 -7.56 7.35
C ALA A 465 30.69 -6.07 7.54
N ASP A 466 29.71 -5.25 7.93
CA ASP A 466 29.95 -3.84 8.18
C ASP A 466 30.95 -3.58 9.32
N ALA A 467 30.88 -4.36 10.40
CA ALA A 467 31.80 -4.25 11.52
C ALA A 467 33.25 -4.56 11.11
N ILE A 468 33.44 -5.62 10.30
CA ILE A 468 34.77 -6.02 9.84
C ILE A 468 35.30 -5.07 8.76
N ILE A 469 34.46 -4.56 7.87
CA ILE A 469 34.88 -3.52 6.91
C ILE A 469 35.30 -2.25 7.66
N ALA A 470 34.56 -1.84 8.70
CA ALA A 470 34.94 -0.71 9.53
C ALA A 470 36.27 -0.96 10.25
N LEU A 471 36.48 -2.16 10.81
CA LEU A 471 37.73 -2.51 11.48
C LEU A 471 38.92 -2.58 10.51
N PHE A 472 38.74 -3.16 9.33
CA PHE A 472 39.78 -3.26 8.31
C PHE A 472 40.15 -1.88 7.77
N THR A 473 39.18 -1.09 7.31
CA THR A 473 39.45 0.25 6.73
C THR A 473 39.88 1.30 7.76
N GLY A 474 39.44 1.15 9.01
CA GLY A 474 39.71 2.04 10.12
C GLY A 474 40.79 1.55 11.07
N HIS A 475 41.50 0.44 10.77
CA HIS A 475 42.37 -0.24 11.74
C HIS A 475 43.38 0.71 12.39
N THR A 476 44.12 1.48 11.60
CA THR A 476 45.12 2.44 12.07
C THR A 476 44.54 3.56 12.93
N ASP A 477 43.31 3.97 12.65
CA ASP A 477 42.66 5.09 13.33
C ASP A 477 42.03 4.60 14.63
N ILE A 478 41.45 3.41 14.61
CA ILE A 478 40.90 2.73 15.79
C ILE A 478 42.02 2.41 16.78
N THR A 479 43.17 1.91 16.32
CA THR A 479 44.31 1.63 17.20
C THR A 479 44.87 2.91 17.82
N LYS A 480 45.00 4.00 17.06
CA LYS A 480 45.39 5.32 17.59
C LYS A 480 44.39 5.86 18.61
N ALA A 481 43.09 5.76 18.32
CA ALA A 481 42.05 6.20 19.24
C ALA A 481 42.08 5.40 20.56
N LEU A 482 42.33 4.09 20.50
CA LEU A 482 42.47 3.22 21.68
C LEU A 482 43.76 3.51 22.45
N ASP A 483 44.87 3.78 21.77
CA ASP A 483 46.14 4.15 22.40
C ASP A 483 46.00 5.46 23.18
N ASP A 484 45.38 6.47 22.56
CA ASP A 484 45.01 7.74 23.21
C ASP A 484 44.14 7.53 24.45
N LEU A 485 43.06 6.74 24.33
CA LEU A 485 42.16 6.44 25.44
C LEU A 485 42.85 5.65 26.57
N SER A 486 43.89 4.87 26.25
CA SER A 486 44.67 4.16 27.25
C SER A 486 45.62 5.08 28.05
N LYS A 487 46.05 6.18 27.43
CA LYS A 487 46.98 7.18 27.98
C LYS A 487 46.27 8.38 28.61
N ASP A 488 44.97 8.53 28.40
CA ASP A 488 44.18 9.64 28.94
C ASP A 488 43.99 9.54 30.46
N ASP A 489 44.71 10.37 31.22
CA ASP A 489 44.64 10.43 32.68
C ASP A 489 43.32 11.02 33.21
N THR A 490 42.46 11.59 32.35
CA THR A 490 41.13 12.07 32.74
C THR A 490 40.09 10.94 32.85
N GLN A 491 40.39 9.77 32.29
CA GLN A 491 39.52 8.60 32.34
C GLN A 491 39.80 7.73 33.56
N SER A 492 38.80 6.92 33.95
CA SER A 492 38.97 5.94 35.02
C SER A 492 40.08 4.93 34.68
N ASN A 493 40.78 4.43 35.71
CA ASN A 493 41.80 3.39 35.53
C ASN A 493 41.24 2.13 34.86
N GLU A 494 39.98 1.79 35.14
CA GLU A 494 39.27 0.68 34.50
C GLU A 494 39.14 0.89 32.99
N THR A 495 38.67 2.08 32.57
CA THR A 495 38.54 2.46 31.15
C THR A 495 39.88 2.39 30.42
N ARG A 496 40.96 2.88 31.06
CA ARG A 496 42.31 2.88 30.47
C ARG A 496 42.88 1.48 30.30
N LEU A 497 42.69 0.62 31.30
CA LEU A 497 43.10 -0.78 31.25
C LEU A 497 42.31 -1.57 30.21
N GLU A 498 41.00 -1.31 30.11
CA GLU A 498 40.13 -1.92 29.11
C GLU A 498 40.54 -1.51 27.69
N ALA A 499 40.77 -0.21 27.43
CA ALA A 499 41.28 0.28 26.15
C ALA A 499 42.62 -0.37 25.78
N LYS A 500 43.57 -0.47 26.72
CA LYS A 500 44.87 -1.11 26.52
C LYS A 500 44.74 -2.61 26.22
N THR A 501 43.78 -3.28 26.88
CA THR A 501 43.51 -4.71 26.68
C THR A 501 42.93 -4.97 25.29
N ILE A 502 41.94 -4.17 24.87
CA ILE A 502 41.33 -4.25 23.55
C ILE A 502 42.37 -3.93 22.46
N LEU A 503 43.20 -2.90 22.65
CA LEU A 503 44.30 -2.56 21.74
C LEU A 503 45.23 -3.76 21.52
N LYS A 504 45.73 -4.36 22.60
CA LYS A 504 46.62 -5.54 22.53
C LYS A 504 45.95 -6.74 21.86
N GLN A 505 44.65 -6.89 22.03
CA GLN A 505 43.90 -7.97 21.38
C GLN A 505 43.78 -7.70 19.87
N ILE A 506 43.39 -6.50 19.44
CA ILE A 506 43.20 -6.19 18.02
C ILE A 506 44.53 -6.20 17.25
N THR A 507 45.64 -5.75 17.87
CA THR A 507 46.96 -5.73 17.23
C THR A 507 47.65 -7.10 17.20
N LYS A 508 47.11 -8.12 17.88
CA LYS A 508 47.66 -9.48 17.83
C LYS A 508 47.62 -9.99 16.39
N PHE A 509 48.76 -10.45 15.85
CA PHE A 509 48.89 -10.94 14.48
C PHE A 509 47.77 -11.92 14.05
N GLU A 510 47.42 -12.88 14.92
CA GLU A 510 46.32 -13.82 14.68
C GLU A 510 44.98 -13.11 14.41
N ASN A 511 44.65 -12.05 15.17
CA ASN A 511 43.40 -11.30 14.99
C ASN A 511 43.45 -10.37 13.77
N VAL A 512 44.62 -9.81 13.46
CA VAL A 512 44.83 -9.06 12.20
C VAL A 512 44.63 -10.00 11.00
N PHE A 513 45.24 -11.18 11.01
CA PHE A 513 45.05 -12.19 9.95
C PHE A 513 43.58 -12.58 9.80
N ILE A 514 42.88 -12.88 10.90
CA ILE A 514 41.44 -13.18 10.87
C ILE A 514 40.63 -11.99 10.30
N THR A 515 41.02 -10.75 10.62
CA THR A 515 40.38 -9.54 10.06
C THR A 515 40.51 -9.48 8.54
N VAL A 516 41.72 -9.71 7.99
CA VAL A 516 41.97 -9.70 6.54
C VAL A 516 41.16 -10.80 5.84
N VAL A 517 41.20 -12.03 6.37
CA VAL A 517 40.48 -13.18 5.79
C VAL A 517 38.97 -12.93 5.77
N TRP A 518 38.39 -12.54 6.91
CA TRP A 518 36.95 -12.28 6.95
C TRP A 518 36.55 -11.03 6.19
N HIS A 519 37.38 -10.00 6.08
CA HIS A 519 37.06 -8.82 5.26
C HIS A 519 36.75 -9.21 3.81
N GLU A 520 37.64 -10.00 3.21
CA GLU A 520 37.53 -10.44 1.82
C GLU A 520 36.31 -11.35 1.61
N ILE A 521 36.17 -12.37 2.46
CA ILE A 521 35.05 -13.32 2.43
C ILE A 521 33.70 -12.62 2.64
N LEU A 522 33.60 -11.77 3.67
CA LEU A 522 32.34 -11.10 4.03
C LEU A 522 31.89 -10.10 3.00
N THR A 523 32.83 -9.40 2.36
CA THR A 523 32.50 -8.45 1.30
C THR A 523 31.79 -9.17 0.16
N ARG A 524 32.36 -10.29 -0.30
CA ARG A 524 31.74 -11.10 -1.38
C ARG A 524 30.41 -11.73 -0.96
N ILE A 525 30.31 -12.25 0.26
CA ILE A 525 29.05 -12.81 0.78
C ILE A 525 27.97 -11.72 0.89
N ASN A 526 28.32 -10.52 1.38
CA ASN A 526 27.38 -9.42 1.53
C ASN A 526 26.87 -8.91 0.17
N ASP A 527 27.74 -8.81 -0.83
CA ASP A 527 27.35 -8.43 -2.19
C ASP A 527 26.44 -9.49 -2.83
N THR A 528 26.73 -10.77 -2.61
CA THR A 528 25.85 -11.87 -3.04
C THR A 528 24.48 -11.77 -2.36
N SER A 529 24.46 -11.53 -1.04
CA SER A 529 23.24 -11.37 -0.24
C SER A 529 22.35 -10.21 -0.72
N LYS A 530 22.96 -9.05 -0.99
CA LYS A 530 22.25 -7.88 -1.52
C LYS A 530 21.65 -8.14 -2.89
N ASN A 531 22.35 -8.88 -3.76
CA ASN A 531 21.81 -9.25 -5.06
C ASN A 531 20.63 -10.22 -4.93
N LEU A 532 20.72 -11.24 -4.06
CA LEU A 532 19.64 -12.19 -3.80
C LEU A 532 18.35 -11.56 -3.25
N GLN A 533 18.42 -10.36 -2.69
CA GLN A 533 17.29 -9.63 -2.11
C GLN A 533 16.65 -8.61 -3.06
N LYS A 534 17.10 -8.52 -4.33
CA LYS A 534 16.46 -7.61 -5.30
C LYS A 534 15.08 -8.14 -5.71
N GLU A 535 14.13 -7.24 -5.95
CA GLU A 535 12.74 -7.57 -6.31
C GLU A 535 12.64 -8.39 -7.61
N ASN A 536 13.47 -8.06 -8.61
CA ASN A 536 13.48 -8.72 -9.93
C ASN A 536 14.40 -9.95 -9.98
N MET A 537 14.71 -10.59 -8.85
CA MET A 537 15.56 -11.77 -8.84
C MET A 537 14.86 -12.98 -9.45
N ASP A 538 15.62 -13.66 -10.31
CA ASP A 538 15.28 -14.95 -10.88
C ASP A 538 16.09 -16.07 -10.20
N LEU A 539 15.48 -17.25 -10.08
CA LEU A 539 16.09 -18.41 -9.45
C LEU A 539 17.33 -18.90 -10.21
N TYR A 540 17.34 -18.80 -11.54
CA TYR A 540 18.50 -19.15 -12.34
C TYR A 540 19.71 -18.26 -12.02
N ILE A 541 19.49 -16.95 -11.97
CA ILE A 541 20.52 -15.97 -11.58
C ILE A 541 20.98 -16.22 -10.14
N ALA A 542 20.04 -16.48 -9.22
CA ALA A 542 20.37 -16.81 -7.83
C ALA A 542 21.28 -18.04 -7.73
N CYS A 543 20.98 -19.11 -8.47
CA CYS A 543 21.82 -20.31 -8.52
C CYS A 543 23.21 -19.99 -9.10
N SER A 544 23.29 -19.18 -10.16
CA SER A 544 24.56 -18.74 -10.75
C SER A 544 25.42 -17.93 -9.77
N LEU A 545 24.81 -17.02 -9.01
CA LEU A 545 25.49 -16.25 -7.97
C LEU A 545 26.04 -17.14 -6.85
N LEU A 546 25.26 -18.12 -6.38
CA LEU A 546 25.72 -19.06 -5.36
C LEU A 546 26.84 -19.97 -5.90
N ASN A 547 26.77 -20.38 -7.17
CA ASN A 547 27.86 -21.09 -7.86
C ASN A 547 29.14 -20.25 -7.92
N SER A 548 29.02 -18.98 -8.32
CA SER A 548 30.16 -18.06 -8.37
C SER A 548 30.80 -17.87 -6.98
N LEU A 549 29.98 -17.78 -5.93
CA LEU A 549 30.47 -17.68 -4.56
C LEU A 549 31.19 -18.96 -4.11
N GLU A 550 30.67 -20.13 -4.45
CA GLU A 550 31.31 -21.42 -4.14
C GLU A 550 32.68 -21.54 -4.83
N LEU A 551 32.76 -21.26 -6.13
CA LEU A 551 34.02 -21.28 -6.87
C LEU A 551 35.04 -20.29 -6.30
N TYR A 552 34.60 -19.11 -5.91
CA TYR A 552 35.45 -18.11 -5.27
C TYR A 552 35.99 -18.58 -3.91
N LEU A 553 35.16 -19.20 -3.07
CA LEU A 553 35.61 -19.74 -1.79
C LEU A 553 36.61 -20.89 -1.96
N LEU A 554 36.43 -21.72 -2.99
CA LEU A 554 37.40 -22.77 -3.34
C LEU A 554 38.74 -22.18 -3.80
N ASP A 555 38.72 -21.13 -4.61
CA ASP A 555 39.93 -20.42 -5.07
C ASP A 555 40.67 -19.72 -3.92
N ILE A 556 39.94 -19.16 -2.94
CA ILE A 556 40.55 -18.59 -1.72
C ILE A 556 41.37 -19.64 -0.97
N ARG A 557 40.95 -20.91 -0.97
CA ARG A 557 41.61 -21.99 -0.22
C ARG A 557 43.08 -22.16 -0.59
N ASP A 558 43.45 -21.88 -1.82
CA ASP A 558 44.82 -22.03 -2.32
C ASP A 558 45.66 -20.75 -2.15
N LYS A 559 45.05 -19.63 -1.74
CA LYS A 559 45.68 -18.30 -1.64
C LYS A 559 46.16 -17.93 -0.24
N PHE A 560 46.46 -18.91 0.61
CA PHE A 560 46.89 -18.66 2.00
C PHE A 560 48.07 -17.67 2.08
N ASP A 561 49.07 -17.83 1.21
CA ASP A 561 50.29 -17.02 1.24
C ASP A 561 49.98 -15.54 0.95
N GLU A 562 49.04 -15.25 0.04
CA GLU A 562 48.59 -13.88 -0.23
C GLU A 562 47.91 -13.24 0.99
N PHE A 563 47.11 -14.00 1.73
CA PHE A 563 46.48 -13.51 2.97
C PHE A 563 47.50 -13.27 4.08
N LEU A 564 48.54 -14.11 4.14
CA LEU A 564 49.62 -13.97 5.10
C LEU A 564 50.45 -12.70 4.81
N GLU A 565 50.80 -12.44 3.55
CA GLU A 565 51.50 -11.22 3.14
C GLU A 565 50.65 -9.96 3.37
N LYS A 566 49.34 -10.00 3.06
CA LYS A 566 48.41 -8.91 3.37
C LYS A 566 48.32 -8.65 4.88
N ALA A 567 48.33 -9.68 5.71
CA ALA A 567 48.33 -9.51 7.16
C ALA A 567 49.65 -8.93 7.68
N LYS A 568 50.80 -9.38 7.14
CA LYS A 568 52.14 -8.87 7.48
C LYS A 568 52.30 -7.39 7.13
N SER A 569 51.89 -6.97 5.93
CA SER A 569 51.91 -5.55 5.55
C SER A 569 51.03 -4.68 6.46
N PHE A 570 49.95 -5.25 7.00
CA PHE A 570 49.09 -4.58 7.98
C PHE A 570 49.75 -4.42 9.35
N THR A 571 50.55 -5.40 9.77
CA THR A 571 51.32 -5.34 11.02
C THR A 571 52.59 -4.52 10.89
N ASP A 572 53.24 -4.43 9.74
CA ASP A 572 54.39 -3.54 9.51
C ASP A 572 54.01 -2.06 9.66
N ILE A 573 52.73 -1.72 9.45
CA ILE A 573 52.15 -0.40 9.73
C ILE A 573 51.93 -0.19 11.25
N CYS A 574 51.82 -1.27 12.03
CA CYS A 574 51.58 -1.25 13.48
C CYS A 574 52.84 -1.53 14.33
N GLU A 575 53.88 -2.16 13.77
CA GLU A 575 55.14 -2.50 14.44
C GLU A 575 56.19 -1.39 14.32
N SER A 576 55.81 -0.13 14.57
CA SER A 576 56.80 0.88 14.97
C SER A 576 57.08 0.87 16.48
N GLU A 577 56.28 0.18 17.31
CA GLU A 577 56.57 0.05 18.75
C GLU A 577 56.07 -1.28 19.34
N SER A 578 56.90 -2.35 19.31
CA SER A 578 57.13 -3.31 20.41
C SER A 578 57.69 -4.64 19.91
N THR A 579 59.01 -4.68 19.70
CA THR A 579 59.77 -5.94 19.65
C THR A 579 59.68 -6.66 20.99
N SER A 580 59.27 -7.93 20.97
CA SER A 580 59.84 -8.94 21.87
C SER A 580 59.75 -10.32 21.23
N GLU A 581 60.91 -10.91 21.00
CA GLU A 581 61.11 -12.26 20.49
C GLU A 581 60.27 -13.31 21.23
N PRO A 582 59.84 -14.40 20.57
CA PRO A 582 59.12 -15.48 21.23
C PRO A 582 60.04 -16.17 22.27
N ARG A 583 59.72 -16.00 23.55
CA ARG A 583 60.32 -16.81 24.62
C ARG A 583 59.93 -18.28 24.42
N ASN A 584 60.89 -19.08 23.96
CA ASN A 584 60.83 -20.54 24.00
C ASN A 584 60.72 -21.04 25.46
N ARG A 585 59.50 -21.14 25.99
CA ARG A 585 59.24 -21.90 27.21
C ARG A 585 59.17 -23.38 26.83
N ARG A 586 60.26 -24.12 27.05
CA ARG A 586 60.22 -25.59 27.12
C ARG A 586 59.23 -25.97 28.21
N ARG A 587 58.09 -26.54 27.83
CA ARG A 587 57.14 -27.14 28.76
C ARG A 587 57.77 -28.44 29.25
N SER A 588 58.19 -28.53 30.51
CA SER A 588 58.62 -29.81 31.06
C SER A 588 57.37 -30.67 31.25
N VAL A 589 57.22 -31.67 30.38
CA VAL A 589 56.21 -32.72 30.56
C VAL A 589 56.79 -33.71 31.55
N LYS A 590 56.15 -33.88 32.71
CA LYS A 590 56.39 -35.06 33.54
C LYS A 590 55.64 -36.22 32.88
N LEU A 591 56.35 -37.00 32.07
CA LEU A 591 55.83 -38.23 31.48
C LEU A 591 55.57 -39.24 32.61
N THR A 592 54.40 -39.88 32.58
CA THR A 592 54.15 -41.08 33.40
C THR A 592 54.64 -42.32 32.65
N ARG A 593 54.99 -43.39 33.38
CA ARG A 593 55.75 -44.57 32.93
C ARG A 593 55.12 -45.39 31.77
N PHE A 594 53.97 -44.97 31.24
CA PHE A 594 53.18 -45.69 30.23
C PHE A 594 52.89 -44.88 28.95
N GLU A 595 53.33 -43.62 28.84
CA GLU A 595 53.19 -42.83 27.61
C GLU A 595 54.46 -42.98 26.76
N GLY A 596 54.39 -43.78 25.70
CA GLY A 596 55.44 -43.87 24.69
C GLY A 596 55.60 -42.55 23.91
N GLU A 597 56.80 -42.31 23.38
CA GLU A 597 57.13 -41.12 22.58
C GLU A 597 56.26 -41.06 21.30
N SER A 598 55.12 -40.37 21.36
CA SER A 598 54.50 -39.86 20.15
C SER A 598 55.28 -38.64 19.69
N GLU A 599 55.88 -38.71 18.50
CA GLU A 599 56.42 -37.53 17.81
C GLU A 599 55.30 -36.50 17.62
N HIS A 600 55.21 -35.54 18.53
CA HIS A 600 54.34 -34.38 18.34
C HIS A 600 54.92 -33.55 17.20
N THR A 601 54.30 -33.59 16.02
CA THR A 601 54.62 -32.70 14.90
C THR A 601 54.50 -31.25 15.38
N GLN A 602 55.62 -30.55 15.53
CA GLN A 602 55.64 -29.14 15.89
C GLN A 602 55.39 -28.32 14.63
N PHE A 603 54.14 -27.91 14.40
CA PHE A 603 53.80 -26.97 13.33
C PHE A 603 54.45 -25.61 13.60
N THR A 604 55.00 -24.98 12.55
CA THR A 604 55.42 -23.57 12.59
C THR A 604 54.20 -22.66 12.83
N GLY A 605 54.42 -21.43 13.30
CA GLY A 605 53.33 -20.49 13.59
C GLY A 605 52.39 -20.26 12.40
N ASP A 606 52.96 -20.20 11.19
CA ASP A 606 52.23 -19.99 9.94
C ASP A 606 51.45 -21.26 9.51
N GLU A 607 52.04 -22.45 9.65
CA GLU A 607 51.34 -23.72 9.40
C GLU A 607 50.16 -23.93 10.36
N LYS A 608 50.30 -23.48 11.61
CA LYS A 608 49.22 -23.53 12.59
C LYS A 608 48.05 -22.62 12.21
N LEU A 609 48.32 -21.39 11.75
CA LEU A 609 47.28 -20.49 11.22
C LEU A 609 46.59 -21.08 9.99
N LYS A 610 47.35 -21.73 9.12
CA LYS A 610 46.83 -22.40 7.91
C LYS A 610 45.89 -23.57 8.25
N ILE A 611 46.34 -24.48 9.10
CA ILE A 611 45.65 -25.74 9.40
C ILE A 611 44.53 -25.56 10.43
N GLU A 612 44.73 -24.76 11.48
CA GLU A 612 43.76 -24.64 12.57
C GLU A 612 42.73 -23.52 12.38
N ILE A 613 43.03 -22.52 11.53
CA ILE A 613 42.16 -21.35 11.34
C ILE A 613 41.69 -21.25 9.89
N PHE A 614 42.61 -21.12 8.92
CA PHE A 614 42.25 -20.79 7.55
C PHE A 614 41.45 -21.90 6.85
N TYR A 615 41.97 -23.13 6.81
CA TYR A 615 41.26 -24.25 6.17
C TYR A 615 39.90 -24.56 6.81
N PRO A 616 39.77 -24.66 8.15
CA PRO A 616 38.47 -24.94 8.76
C PRO A 616 37.40 -23.89 8.45
N ILE A 617 37.76 -22.60 8.36
CA ILE A 617 36.82 -21.53 7.99
C ILE A 617 36.30 -21.76 6.56
N ILE A 618 37.20 -21.94 5.60
CA ILE A 618 36.83 -22.07 4.19
C ILE A 618 36.08 -23.38 3.93
N ASP A 619 36.57 -24.49 4.47
CA ASP A 619 35.94 -25.80 4.31
C ASP A 619 34.53 -25.80 4.95
N SER A 620 34.35 -25.13 6.09
CA SER A 620 33.02 -24.93 6.70
C SER A 620 32.10 -24.08 5.84
N LEU A 621 32.59 -22.96 5.27
CA LEU A 621 31.82 -22.12 4.35
C LEU A 621 31.39 -22.92 3.11
N CYS A 622 32.32 -23.61 2.45
CA CYS A 622 32.07 -24.42 1.26
C CYS A 622 31.06 -25.55 1.54
N SER A 623 31.26 -26.31 2.62
CA SER A 623 30.38 -27.43 2.99
C SER A 623 28.95 -26.96 3.28
N ASN A 624 28.79 -25.89 4.07
CA ASN A 624 27.48 -25.34 4.39
C ASN A 624 26.81 -24.69 3.17
N LEU A 625 27.58 -23.99 2.32
CA LEU A 625 27.06 -23.40 1.09
C LEU A 625 26.55 -24.46 0.13
N LYS A 626 27.36 -25.50 -0.13
CA LYS A 626 27.00 -26.62 -1.00
C LYS A 626 25.73 -27.33 -0.55
N THR A 627 25.64 -27.65 0.75
CA THR A 627 24.46 -28.31 1.33
C THR A 627 23.18 -27.49 1.14
N ARG A 628 23.26 -26.16 1.31
CA ARG A 628 22.09 -25.27 1.21
C ARG A 628 21.72 -24.96 -0.23
N LYS A 629 22.71 -24.92 -1.12
CA LYS A 629 22.55 -24.66 -2.55
C LYS A 629 21.75 -25.74 -3.28
N THR A 630 21.87 -27.00 -2.85
CA THR A 630 21.19 -28.15 -3.47
C THR A 630 19.68 -27.98 -3.60
N THR A 631 19.02 -27.33 -2.63
CA THR A 631 17.57 -27.10 -2.69
C THR A 631 17.20 -26.17 -3.85
N TYR A 632 17.95 -25.08 -4.04
CA TYR A 632 17.73 -24.14 -5.14
C TYR A 632 18.05 -24.78 -6.48
N GLU A 633 19.14 -25.55 -6.56
CA GLU A 633 19.53 -26.28 -7.77
C GLU A 633 18.47 -27.31 -8.18
N THR A 634 17.89 -28.04 -7.22
CA THR A 634 16.85 -29.04 -7.50
C THR A 634 15.61 -28.39 -8.12
N VAL A 635 15.20 -27.22 -7.63
CA VAL A 635 14.07 -26.48 -8.20
C VAL A 635 14.46 -25.91 -9.55
N ASN A 636 15.61 -25.25 -9.65
CA ASN A 636 16.12 -24.68 -10.90
C ASN A 636 16.26 -25.73 -12.00
N ASP A 637 16.70 -26.95 -11.69
CA ASP A 637 16.84 -28.05 -12.63
C ASP A 637 15.53 -28.48 -13.28
N ASN A 638 14.39 -28.22 -12.65
CA ASN A 638 13.08 -28.49 -13.24
C ASN A 638 12.64 -27.41 -14.24
N PHE A 639 13.17 -26.18 -14.14
CA PHE A 639 12.70 -25.03 -14.93
C PHE A 639 13.78 -24.39 -15.83
N LYS A 640 15.06 -24.67 -15.61
CA LYS A 640 16.20 -24.06 -16.34
C LYS A 640 16.15 -24.31 -17.85
N PHE A 641 15.45 -25.36 -18.30
CA PHE A 641 15.34 -25.64 -19.72
C PHE A 641 14.55 -24.55 -20.45
N PHE A 642 13.64 -23.83 -19.77
CA PHE A 642 12.89 -22.72 -20.37
C PHE A 642 13.79 -21.56 -20.84
N THR A 643 14.89 -21.30 -20.13
CA THR A 643 15.88 -20.28 -20.55
C THR A 643 16.84 -20.80 -21.62
N ALA A 644 17.00 -22.12 -21.72
CA ALA A 644 17.89 -22.78 -22.67
C ALA A 644 17.17 -23.27 -23.95
N LEU A 645 15.84 -23.10 -24.07
CA LEU A 645 15.03 -23.59 -25.19
C LEU A 645 15.65 -23.35 -26.57
N PRO A 646 16.15 -22.13 -26.91
CA PRO A 646 16.65 -21.87 -28.27
C PRO A 646 17.85 -22.73 -28.67
N ASN A 647 18.58 -23.27 -27.70
CA ASN A 647 19.82 -24.02 -27.88
C ASN A 647 19.65 -25.53 -27.61
N MET A 648 18.44 -26.00 -27.30
CA MET A 648 18.18 -27.40 -26.98
C MET A 648 17.70 -28.20 -28.20
N THR A 649 18.05 -29.48 -28.23
CA THR A 649 17.51 -30.41 -29.22
C THR A 649 16.06 -30.80 -28.87
N TYR A 650 15.29 -31.21 -29.88
CA TYR A 650 13.92 -31.70 -29.68
C TYR A 650 13.83 -32.80 -28.62
N GLU A 651 14.78 -33.74 -28.64
CA GLU A 651 14.86 -34.84 -27.67
C GLU A 651 15.08 -34.33 -26.25
N GLY A 652 15.96 -33.34 -26.07
CA GLY A 652 16.21 -32.71 -24.77
C GLY A 652 15.00 -31.93 -24.24
N ILE A 653 14.29 -31.22 -25.13
CA ILE A 653 13.04 -30.53 -24.77
C ILE A 653 12.00 -31.56 -24.32
N LYS A 654 11.82 -32.64 -25.08
CA LYS A 654 10.88 -33.71 -24.76
C LYS A 654 11.16 -34.34 -23.39
N GLU A 655 12.40 -34.70 -23.09
CA GLU A 655 12.76 -35.30 -21.81
C GLU A 655 12.47 -34.35 -20.63
N CYS A 656 12.80 -33.07 -20.78
CA CYS A 656 12.55 -32.05 -19.75
C CYS A 656 11.05 -31.78 -19.55
N CYS A 657 10.27 -31.67 -20.62
CA CYS A 657 8.82 -31.52 -20.56
C CYS A 657 8.14 -32.72 -19.92
N GLU A 658 8.55 -33.96 -20.26
CA GLU A 658 8.03 -35.17 -19.64
C GLU A 658 8.38 -35.23 -18.14
N LYS A 659 9.61 -34.85 -17.76
CA LYS A 659 10.01 -34.78 -16.35
C LYS A 659 9.15 -33.78 -15.57
N LEU A 660 8.89 -32.60 -16.15
CA LEU A 660 8.06 -31.58 -15.52
C LEU A 660 6.59 -32.03 -15.41
N ALA A 661 6.04 -32.63 -16.46
CA ALA A 661 4.69 -33.16 -16.48
C ALA A 661 4.50 -34.31 -15.48
N ARG A 662 5.50 -35.18 -15.28
CA ARG A 662 5.45 -36.22 -14.22
C ARG A 662 5.40 -35.60 -12.82
N LYS A 663 6.04 -34.44 -12.63
CA LYS A 663 6.04 -33.73 -11.34
C LYS A 663 4.71 -33.01 -11.07
N TYR A 664 4.14 -32.38 -12.09
CA TYR A 664 2.87 -31.65 -12.02
C TYR A 664 1.80 -32.33 -12.89
N ASP A 665 1.55 -33.61 -12.59
CA ASP A 665 0.69 -34.52 -13.37
C ASP A 665 -0.76 -34.07 -13.49
N GLN A 666 -1.25 -33.29 -12.52
CA GLN A 666 -2.60 -32.71 -12.55
C GLN A 666 -2.68 -31.36 -13.27
N ASP A 667 -1.55 -30.68 -13.47
CA ASP A 667 -1.52 -29.34 -14.04
C ASP A 667 -1.05 -29.30 -15.49
N ILE A 668 -0.13 -30.19 -15.85
CA ILE A 668 0.63 -30.14 -17.10
C ILE A 668 0.49 -31.46 -17.86
N SER A 669 -0.04 -31.38 -19.08
CA SER A 669 0.07 -32.48 -20.06
C SER A 669 1.40 -32.39 -20.78
N ALA A 670 2.17 -33.48 -20.80
CA ALA A 670 3.45 -33.55 -21.48
C ALA A 670 3.34 -33.19 -22.97
N GLU A 671 2.32 -33.72 -23.66
CA GLU A 671 2.10 -33.49 -25.09
C GLU A 671 1.84 -32.02 -25.41
N ASN A 672 0.97 -31.38 -24.61
CA ASN A 672 0.65 -29.96 -24.78
C ASN A 672 1.88 -29.10 -24.50
N LEU A 673 2.61 -29.38 -23.42
CA LEU A 673 3.81 -28.61 -23.06
C LEU A 673 4.91 -28.72 -24.13
N ILE A 674 5.13 -29.91 -24.71
CA ILE A 674 6.09 -30.09 -25.80
C ILE A 674 5.66 -29.27 -27.01
N SER A 675 4.38 -29.34 -27.40
CA SER A 675 3.83 -28.56 -28.51
C SER A 675 4.00 -27.06 -28.26
N GLU A 676 3.66 -26.58 -27.07
CA GLU A 676 3.83 -25.18 -26.68
C GLU A 676 5.29 -24.75 -26.73
N CYS A 677 6.23 -25.50 -26.17
CA CYS A 677 7.66 -25.16 -26.20
C CYS A 677 8.18 -25.03 -27.64
N LEU A 678 7.78 -25.93 -28.55
CA LEU A 678 8.17 -25.88 -29.95
C LEU A 678 7.56 -24.70 -30.71
N HIS A 679 6.29 -24.36 -30.43
CA HIS A 679 5.64 -23.20 -31.03
C HIS A 679 6.15 -21.88 -30.42
N SER A 680 6.55 -21.89 -29.15
CA SER A 680 7.13 -20.74 -28.45
C SER A 680 8.50 -20.37 -29.01
N ASP A 681 9.31 -21.36 -29.37
CA ASP A 681 10.60 -21.16 -30.04
C ASP A 681 10.47 -20.38 -31.36
N ILE A 682 9.33 -20.53 -32.06
CA ILE A 682 9.01 -19.75 -33.26
C ILE A 682 8.78 -18.28 -32.91
N LYS A 683 8.09 -17.99 -31.79
CA LYS A 683 7.88 -16.61 -31.30
C LYS A 683 9.16 -15.96 -30.76
N PHE A 684 9.99 -16.71 -30.02
CA PHE A 684 11.26 -16.20 -29.51
C PHE A 684 12.27 -15.91 -30.64
N LYS A 685 12.31 -16.74 -31.70
CA LYS A 685 13.14 -16.47 -32.90
C LYS A 685 12.70 -15.22 -33.67
N THR A 686 11.40 -14.90 -33.71
CA THR A 686 10.89 -13.69 -34.38
C THR A 686 11.05 -12.39 -33.60
N LEU A 687 11.40 -12.44 -32.31
CA LEU A 687 11.69 -11.25 -31.48
C LEU A 687 13.19 -10.89 -31.48
N SER A 688 14.05 -11.80 -31.99
CA SER A 688 15.50 -11.62 -32.12
C SER A 688 15.96 -11.24 -33.54
N SER A 689 15.03 -11.00 -34.47
CA SER A 689 15.26 -10.42 -35.81
C SER A 689 14.65 -9.04 -35.87
#